data_AF-A0A1G4KNY3-F1
#
_entry.id   AF-A0A1G4KNY3-F1
#
_cell.length_a   1.000
_cell.length_b   1.000
_cell.length_c   1.000
_cell.angle_alpha   90.00
_cell.angle_beta   90.00
_cell.angle_gamma   90.00
#
_symmetry.space_group_name_H-M   'P 1'
#
loop_
_entity.id
_entity.type
_entity.pdbx_description
1 polymer ?
#
loop_
_entity_poly.entity_id
_entity_poly.type
_entity_poly.pdbx_seq_one_letter_code
_entity_poly.pdbx_strand_id
1 'polypeptide(L)'
;MLCRSHGLRNQLRQARSLNCQKRQELHGDLRLKDPTELLGFVQIKLAQQEVNGLKTLKNKLQRQLGYRYAAFMTEMRQAGTLKPDLVQMIFFQKAGSRQYQAFTSSLQTVIDSTGSVETKKKQLYTLLQLQKALYPQVARENGILVPESVHLWFWDNVEKTKSFEHFYFLIQNNVLLGSQSANRFLNRLLKGSEMELQLASFQIFLHNPQHHKIYHESFIKLYSFAQINRITTTLLSKKDFRHIKLYFTALLERLEANELQALNLPQEKRTALFIRFTNTLLKFLEESQNCDMFLQSFKMVLELVHTQKLSLELLHKPLLLAIRLLRRLNEHSHVLQLISLAQELDLRKSFKFKQSLIGELISTLRSFNDPKIILSYITTVYANPTTVPLLNELGLWGLLHHNSLDRLSTTQLERDCLTLIKQKSQLSQFLTQNLKPSSVALTELYRVTLQYMRNTMPPLEFKQLVVVLYHRYVDTLKINRGYFIYPDCGVLNVLIHNLRYPLKEDRLAYQLVLDFFQAGLHLACSKSSPFGLLMYHNYTLTMTEISTLLVLMDQHGIKLDFKMICSMVFQNLRSGQIDEARSWYEKALAGGFPISHKLLIKRAVENNWKLPTDTDISFLDEPPQPQYPFGSGFDDVDDLVSSDLMEEEYEGTSGFANELLDAVGTFKRLSN
;
A
#
# COMPACT_ATOMS: atom_id res chain seq x y z
N MET A 1 -68.43 69.39 -17.73
CA MET A 1 -68.94 68.06 -17.32
C MET A 1 -68.10 67.61 -16.13
N LEU A 2 -68.54 67.88 -14.89
CA LEU A 2 -69.38 67.03 -14.03
C LEU A 2 -68.75 65.64 -13.80
N CYS A 3 -68.58 65.09 -12.59
CA CYS A 3 -68.70 65.55 -11.21
C CYS A 3 -68.12 64.45 -10.28
N ARG A 4 -67.86 64.82 -9.02
CA ARG A 4 -67.33 64.05 -7.88
C ARG A 4 -68.19 62.83 -7.45
N SER A 5 -67.63 61.85 -6.74
CA SER A 5 -67.80 61.67 -5.25
C SER A 5 -67.49 60.25 -4.70
N HIS A 6 -66.73 60.24 -3.60
CA HIS A 6 -66.73 59.38 -2.40
C HIS A 6 -67.46 58.02 -2.32
N GLY A 7 -66.83 57.09 -1.57
CA GLY A 7 -67.46 56.59 -0.34
C GLY A 7 -67.63 55.08 -0.15
N LEU A 8 -66.63 54.45 0.45
CA LEU A 8 -66.68 53.42 1.51
C LEU A 8 -67.98 52.62 1.80
N ARG A 9 -67.72 51.33 1.97
CA ARG A 9 -68.14 50.46 3.10
C ARG A 9 -69.54 49.85 3.09
N ASN A 10 -69.45 48.55 3.39
CA ASN A 10 -70.34 47.74 4.18
C ASN A 10 -71.50 47.08 3.45
N GLN A 11 -71.39 45.75 3.40
CA GLN A 11 -72.45 44.82 3.77
C GLN A 11 -73.62 44.83 2.76
N LEU A 12 -73.92 43.75 2.06
CA LEU A 12 -74.38 42.49 2.60
C LEU A 12 -74.50 41.58 1.37
N ARG A 13 -73.88 40.40 1.39
CA ARG A 13 -74.60 39.16 1.71
C ARG A 13 -75.83 38.97 0.82
N GLN A 14 -75.70 38.06 -0.15
CA GLN A 14 -76.68 37.04 -0.57
C GLN A 14 -76.40 36.75 -2.04
N ALA A 15 -75.71 35.65 -2.36
CA ALA A 15 -75.86 34.96 -3.66
C ALA A 15 -74.88 33.79 -3.89
N ARG A 16 -73.88 33.53 -3.04
CA ARG A 16 -72.93 32.42 -3.29
C ARG A 16 -72.82 31.45 -2.12
N SER A 17 -73.99 30.97 -1.69
CA SER A 17 -74.12 29.66 -1.06
C SER A 17 -74.19 28.60 -2.16
N LEU A 18 -73.47 27.49 -1.95
CA LEU A 18 -73.36 26.27 -2.78
C LEU A 18 -72.09 26.23 -3.66
N ASN A 19 -71.26 25.23 -3.38
CA ASN A 19 -70.07 24.76 -4.12
C ASN A 19 -68.66 25.23 -3.69
N CYS A 20 -68.34 25.10 -2.40
CA CYS A 20 -66.95 24.98 -1.94
C CYS A 20 -66.80 23.82 -0.95
N GLN A 21 -66.50 22.62 -1.45
CA GLN A 21 -65.83 21.58 -0.66
C GLN A 21 -64.49 22.15 -0.20
N LYS A 22 -64.43 22.52 1.08
CA LYS A 22 -63.33 23.26 1.69
C LYS A 22 -62.04 22.43 1.69
N ARG A 23 -61.00 22.98 1.07
CA ARG A 23 -59.60 22.83 1.51
C ARG A 23 -59.56 23.09 3.02
N GLN A 24 -59.33 22.05 3.83
CA GLN A 24 -59.05 22.22 5.25
C GLN A 24 -57.60 22.69 5.43
N GLU A 25 -57.37 23.98 5.21
CA GLU A 25 -56.20 24.64 5.73
C GLU A 25 -56.39 24.83 7.24
N LEU A 26 -55.40 24.41 8.05
CA LEU A 26 -55.36 24.57 9.50
C LEU A 26 -55.25 26.07 9.87
N HIS A 27 -56.38 26.78 9.84
CA HIS A 27 -56.53 28.10 10.41
C HIS A 27 -57.45 28.02 11.63
N GLY A 28 -56.85 27.92 12.81
CA GLY A 28 -57.52 27.91 14.12
C GLY A 28 -56.51 27.64 15.25
N ASP A 29 -56.82 28.10 16.46
CA ASP A 29 -56.01 27.87 17.67
C ASP A 29 -55.83 26.36 17.90
N LEU A 30 -54.60 25.85 17.83
CA LEU A 30 -54.31 24.41 18.05
C LEU A 30 -54.56 23.97 19.50
N ARG A 31 -54.92 24.91 20.40
CA ARG A 31 -55.32 24.67 21.80
C ARG A 31 -56.67 23.96 21.94
N LEU A 32 -57.51 23.99 20.88
CA LEU A 32 -58.90 23.50 20.91
C LEU A 32 -59.11 22.24 20.04
N LYS A 33 -58.05 21.66 19.47
CA LYS A 33 -58.17 20.50 18.59
C LYS A 33 -57.90 19.20 19.33
N ASP A 34 -58.81 18.24 19.15
CA ASP A 34 -58.67 16.92 19.75
C ASP A 34 -57.43 16.17 19.19
N PRO A 35 -56.74 15.37 20.03
CA PRO A 35 -55.60 14.55 19.63
C PRO A 35 -55.88 13.67 18.39
N THR A 36 -57.11 13.19 18.23
CA THR A 36 -57.56 12.33 17.14
C THR A 36 -57.63 13.05 15.78
N GLU A 37 -58.10 14.31 15.75
CA GLU A 37 -58.14 15.13 14.53
C GLU A 37 -56.74 15.47 14.02
N LEU A 38 -55.81 15.74 14.95
CA LEU A 38 -54.40 16.00 14.64
C LEU A 38 -53.69 14.75 14.11
N LEU A 39 -53.99 13.56 14.64
CA LEU A 39 -53.47 12.29 14.13
C LEU A 39 -54.03 11.95 12.74
N GLY A 40 -55.30 12.26 12.47
CA GLY A 40 -55.88 12.16 11.12
C GLY A 40 -55.21 13.09 10.12
N PHE A 41 -54.89 14.33 10.52
CA PHE A 41 -54.13 15.26 9.68
C PHE A 41 -52.69 14.77 9.41
N VAL A 42 -52.04 14.19 10.43
CA VAL A 42 -50.71 13.58 10.27
C VAL A 42 -50.75 12.38 9.32
N GLN A 43 -51.77 11.53 9.39
CA GLN A 43 -51.95 10.42 8.45
C GLN A 43 -52.14 10.90 7.01
N ILE A 44 -52.96 11.93 6.79
CA ILE A 44 -53.18 12.51 5.46
C ILE A 44 -51.87 13.11 4.91
N LYS A 45 -51.08 13.80 5.75
CA LYS A 45 -49.79 14.38 5.35
C LYS A 45 -48.70 13.33 5.11
N LEU A 46 -48.71 12.23 5.86
CA LEU A 46 -47.84 11.07 5.60
C LEU A 46 -48.22 10.35 4.30
N ALA A 47 -49.52 10.23 4.01
CA ALA A 47 -50.02 9.67 2.75
C ALA A 47 -49.68 10.56 1.54
N GLN A 48 -49.68 11.90 1.73
CA GLN A 48 -49.28 12.90 0.72
C GLN A 48 -47.76 13.13 0.63
N GLN A 49 -46.94 12.45 1.43
CA GLN A 49 -45.48 12.63 1.49
C GLN A 49 -45.01 14.05 1.85
N GLU A 50 -45.85 14.85 2.51
CA GLU A 50 -45.52 16.23 2.86
C GLU A 50 -44.73 16.35 4.18
N VAL A 51 -43.41 16.18 4.07
CA VAL A 51 -42.47 16.24 5.20
C VAL A 51 -42.39 17.65 5.84
N ASN A 52 -42.47 18.71 5.04
CA ASN A 52 -42.39 20.10 5.52
C ASN A 52 -43.65 20.53 6.32
N GLY A 53 -44.82 20.01 5.96
CA GLY A 53 -46.07 20.23 6.69
C GLY A 53 -46.02 19.65 8.11
N LEU A 54 -45.41 18.49 8.28
CA LEU A 54 -45.26 17.83 9.59
C LEU A 54 -44.25 18.56 10.49
N LYS A 55 -43.16 19.09 9.91
CA LYS A 55 -42.20 19.92 10.64
C LYS A 55 -42.81 21.21 11.16
N THR A 56 -43.59 21.90 10.32
CA THR A 56 -44.27 23.15 10.73
C THR A 56 -45.34 22.88 11.80
N LEU A 57 -46.06 21.77 11.69
CA LEU A 57 -47.03 21.33 12.70
C LEU A 57 -46.37 21.07 14.06
N LYS A 58 -45.29 20.27 14.09
CA LYS A 58 -44.52 19.99 15.31
C LYS A 58 -44.04 21.28 15.99
N ASN A 59 -43.43 22.18 15.22
CA ASN A 59 -42.89 23.43 15.76
C ASN A 59 -43.99 24.35 16.29
N LYS A 60 -45.16 24.40 15.63
CA LYS A 60 -46.33 25.14 16.12
C LYS A 60 -46.89 24.55 17.41
N LEU A 61 -47.03 23.22 17.48
CA LEU A 61 -47.51 22.52 18.69
C LEU A 61 -46.56 22.73 19.88
N GLN A 62 -45.24 22.62 19.66
CA GLN A 62 -44.25 22.88 20.71
C GLN A 62 -44.32 24.33 21.24
N ARG A 63 -44.46 25.31 20.33
CA ARG A 63 -44.57 26.73 20.71
C ARG A 63 -45.87 27.06 21.43
N GLN A 64 -46.99 26.44 21.04
CA GLN A 64 -48.32 26.79 21.57
C GLN A 64 -48.70 26.04 22.85
N LEU A 65 -48.23 24.81 23.04
CA LEU A 65 -48.58 23.97 24.19
C LEU A 65 -47.57 24.06 25.34
N GLY A 66 -46.32 24.46 25.08
CA GLY A 66 -45.29 24.67 26.12
C GLY A 66 -45.19 23.50 27.11
N TYR A 67 -45.56 23.74 28.37
CA TYR A 67 -45.54 22.77 29.46
C TYR A 67 -46.56 21.62 29.31
N ARG A 68 -47.67 21.82 28.58
CA ARG A 68 -48.71 20.78 28.35
C ARG A 68 -48.36 19.83 27.21
N TYR A 69 -47.29 20.10 26.46
CA TYR A 69 -46.91 19.30 25.30
C TYR A 69 -46.64 17.83 25.64
N ALA A 70 -46.05 17.54 26.81
CA ALA A 70 -45.76 16.18 27.23
C ALA A 70 -47.03 15.37 27.55
N ALA A 71 -48.03 16.00 28.19
CA ALA A 71 -49.33 15.40 28.50
C ALA A 71 -50.17 15.18 27.22
N PHE A 72 -50.16 16.15 26.31
CA PHE A 72 -50.81 16.02 25.01
C PHE A 72 -50.19 14.89 24.16
N MET A 73 -48.89 14.68 24.28
CA MET A 73 -48.16 13.58 23.65
C MET A 73 -48.50 12.19 24.22
N THR A 74 -48.90 12.10 25.48
CA THR A 74 -49.40 10.84 26.07
C THR A 74 -50.83 10.55 25.62
N GLU A 75 -51.67 11.58 25.49
CA GLU A 75 -53.03 11.44 24.96
C GLU A 75 -53.02 11.02 23.48
N MET A 76 -52.17 11.63 22.64
CA MET A 76 -52.00 11.20 21.25
C MET A 76 -51.50 9.76 21.10
N ARG A 77 -50.76 9.23 22.09
CA ARG A 77 -50.32 7.82 22.08
C ARG A 77 -51.46 6.85 22.40
N GLN A 78 -52.39 7.26 23.26
CA GLN A 78 -53.52 6.43 23.71
C GLN A 78 -54.69 6.47 22.73
N ALA A 79 -54.74 7.47 21.84
CA ALA A 79 -55.81 7.66 20.84
C ALA A 79 -55.87 6.60 19.73
N GLY A 80 -54.91 5.67 19.65
CA GLY A 80 -54.99 4.42 18.86
C GLY A 80 -55.01 4.54 17.32
N THR A 81 -55.04 5.76 16.76
CA THR A 81 -55.17 6.00 15.32
C THR A 81 -53.86 5.80 14.54
N LEU A 82 -52.71 6.07 15.16
CA LEU A 82 -51.38 5.84 14.60
C LEU A 82 -50.57 4.92 15.52
N LYS A 83 -49.62 4.16 14.96
CA LYS A 83 -48.72 3.35 15.77
C LYS A 83 -47.99 4.24 16.80
N PRO A 84 -47.93 3.83 18.07
CA PRO A 84 -47.39 4.65 19.15
C PRO A 84 -45.92 5.04 18.90
N ASP A 85 -45.15 4.18 18.24
CA ASP A 85 -43.75 4.44 17.89
C ASP A 85 -43.60 5.53 16.82
N LEU A 86 -44.54 5.60 15.87
CA LEU A 86 -44.50 6.61 14.81
C LEU A 86 -44.88 7.99 15.35
N VAL A 87 -45.82 8.04 16.31
CA VAL A 87 -46.16 9.26 17.05
C VAL A 87 -44.97 9.74 17.89
N GLN A 88 -44.28 8.82 18.56
CA GLN A 88 -43.07 9.11 19.32
C GLN A 88 -41.95 9.65 18.42
N MET A 89 -41.67 8.97 17.30
CA MET A 89 -40.65 9.38 16.33
C MET A 89 -40.87 10.82 15.86
N ILE A 90 -42.11 11.20 15.55
CA ILE A 90 -42.43 12.52 14.99
C ILE A 90 -42.30 13.63 16.04
N PHE A 91 -42.89 13.44 17.20
CA PHE A 91 -43.16 14.54 18.12
C PHE A 91 -42.27 14.61 19.36
N PHE A 92 -41.30 13.71 19.55
CA PHE A 92 -40.31 13.86 20.62
C PHE A 92 -39.57 15.21 20.53
N GLN A 93 -39.37 15.88 21.67
CA GLN A 93 -38.76 17.22 21.72
C GLN A 93 -37.27 17.21 21.37
N LYS A 94 -36.52 16.21 21.84
CA LYS A 94 -35.09 16.02 21.54
C LYS A 94 -34.88 14.64 20.91
N ALA A 95 -33.90 14.56 20.01
CA ALA A 95 -33.39 13.28 19.51
C ALA A 95 -32.51 12.65 20.60
N GLY A 96 -32.73 11.36 20.88
CA GLY A 96 -32.07 10.60 21.93
C GLY A 96 -32.41 9.10 21.81
N SER A 97 -31.93 8.27 22.74
CA SER A 97 -32.06 6.80 22.67
C SER A 97 -33.50 6.32 22.47
N ARG A 98 -34.47 6.92 23.18
CA ARG A 98 -35.89 6.57 23.07
C ARG A 98 -36.52 6.95 21.72
N GLN A 99 -36.13 8.10 21.16
CA GLN A 99 -36.58 8.52 19.83
C GLN A 99 -36.00 7.62 18.74
N TYR A 100 -34.74 7.24 18.89
CA TYR A 100 -34.07 6.32 17.98
C TYR A 100 -34.70 4.92 18.01
N GLN A 101 -35.02 4.39 19.20
CA GLN A 101 -35.75 3.13 19.34
C GLN A 101 -37.11 3.18 18.63
N ALA A 102 -37.87 4.27 18.80
CA ALA A 102 -39.15 4.46 18.11
C ALA A 102 -39.00 4.55 16.58
N PHE A 103 -37.92 5.18 16.10
CA PHE A 103 -37.56 5.20 14.68
C PHE A 103 -37.23 3.80 14.14
N THR A 104 -36.40 3.03 14.85
CA THR A 104 -36.03 1.66 14.43
C THR A 104 -37.22 0.71 14.45
N SER A 105 -38.08 0.79 15.47
CA SER A 105 -39.31 -0.01 15.54
C SER A 105 -40.26 0.37 14.41
N SER A 106 -40.40 1.66 14.10
CA SER A 106 -41.23 2.11 12.97
C SER A 106 -40.73 1.54 11.64
N LEU A 107 -39.41 1.57 11.38
CA LEU A 107 -38.81 0.97 10.19
C LEU A 107 -39.04 -0.55 10.12
N GLN A 108 -38.83 -1.27 11.23
CA GLN A 108 -39.02 -2.71 11.30
C GLN A 108 -40.48 -3.09 11.03
N THR A 109 -41.43 -2.35 11.59
CA THR A 109 -42.86 -2.62 11.35
C THR A 109 -43.30 -2.38 9.90
N VAL A 110 -42.57 -1.57 9.13
CA VAL A 110 -42.83 -1.41 7.68
C VAL A 110 -42.28 -2.61 6.91
N ILE A 111 -41.10 -3.11 7.30
CA ILE A 111 -40.51 -4.33 6.71
C ILE A 111 -41.43 -5.53 6.94
N ASP A 112 -41.93 -5.69 8.17
CA ASP A 112 -42.76 -6.83 8.57
C ASP A 112 -44.22 -6.73 8.07
N SER A 113 -44.63 -5.60 7.50
CA SER A 113 -45.99 -5.43 6.95
C SER A 113 -46.24 -6.31 5.71
N THR A 114 -47.50 -6.59 5.35
CA THR A 114 -47.85 -7.41 4.17
C THR A 114 -47.94 -6.62 2.86
N GLY A 115 -47.48 -5.36 2.83
CA GLY A 115 -47.57 -4.49 1.67
C GLY A 115 -46.65 -4.88 0.50
N SER A 116 -46.96 -4.41 -0.71
CA SER A 116 -46.10 -4.57 -1.89
C SER A 116 -44.70 -3.95 -1.68
N VAL A 117 -43.69 -4.48 -2.37
CA VAL A 117 -42.31 -4.01 -2.27
C VAL A 117 -42.18 -2.50 -2.55
N GLU A 118 -42.89 -1.99 -3.56
CA GLU A 118 -42.86 -0.56 -3.88
C GLU A 118 -43.49 0.32 -2.79
N THR A 119 -44.60 -0.14 -2.19
CA THR A 119 -45.25 0.59 -1.10
C THR A 119 -44.36 0.64 0.15
N LYS A 120 -43.69 -0.46 0.48
CA LYS A 120 -42.69 -0.51 1.56
C LYS A 120 -41.50 0.40 1.27
N LYS A 121 -40.96 0.34 0.05
CA LYS A 121 -39.85 1.20 -0.40
C LYS A 121 -40.19 2.69 -0.23
N LYS A 122 -41.38 3.09 -0.70
CA LYS A 122 -41.88 4.47 -0.55
C LYS A 122 -41.99 4.88 0.92
N GLN A 123 -42.61 4.05 1.75
CA GLN A 123 -42.75 4.32 3.18
C GLN A 123 -41.40 4.43 3.91
N LEU A 124 -40.44 3.54 3.61
CA LEU A 124 -39.10 3.60 4.18
C LEU A 124 -38.36 4.89 3.78
N TYR A 125 -38.45 5.30 2.52
CA TYR A 125 -37.87 6.58 2.06
C TYR A 125 -38.51 7.78 2.75
N THR A 126 -39.84 7.79 2.90
CA THR A 126 -40.54 8.86 3.61
C THR A 126 -40.12 8.93 5.08
N LEU A 127 -39.98 7.80 5.77
CA LEU A 127 -39.50 7.76 7.16
C LEU A 127 -38.08 8.29 7.31
N LEU A 128 -37.18 7.97 6.38
CA LEU A 128 -35.80 8.49 6.36
C LEU A 128 -35.77 10.01 6.12
N GLN A 129 -36.56 10.50 5.16
CA GLN A 129 -36.69 11.94 4.91
C GLN A 129 -37.29 12.68 6.10
N LEU A 130 -38.29 12.10 6.77
CA LEU A 130 -38.90 12.64 7.98
C LEU A 130 -37.90 12.79 9.11
N GLN A 131 -37.10 11.76 9.37
CA GLN A 131 -36.07 11.81 10.41
C GLN A 131 -35.09 12.97 10.18
N LYS A 132 -34.62 13.15 8.93
CA LYS A 132 -33.77 14.29 8.55
C LYS A 132 -34.46 15.64 8.75
N ALA A 133 -35.71 15.77 8.35
CA ALA A 133 -36.43 17.03 8.38
C ALA A 133 -36.82 17.47 9.80
N LEU A 134 -37.16 16.50 10.66
CA LEU A 134 -37.59 16.72 12.04
C LEU A 134 -36.42 16.96 12.99
N TYR A 135 -35.25 16.37 12.72
CA TYR A 135 -34.04 16.51 13.55
C TYR A 135 -32.82 16.91 12.70
N PRO A 136 -32.83 18.11 12.09
CA PRO A 136 -31.79 18.52 11.15
C PRO A 136 -30.41 18.71 11.80
N GLN A 137 -30.35 19.09 13.09
CA GLN A 137 -29.08 19.25 13.81
C GLN A 137 -28.38 17.90 14.00
N VAL A 138 -29.09 16.88 14.48
CA VAL A 138 -28.52 15.53 14.64
C VAL A 138 -28.16 14.90 13.29
N ALA A 139 -29.00 15.09 12.27
CA ALA A 139 -28.69 14.62 10.92
C ALA A 139 -27.51 15.37 10.27
N ARG A 140 -27.22 16.61 10.68
CA ARG A 140 -26.05 17.39 10.22
C ARG A 140 -24.79 17.04 10.99
N GLU A 141 -24.85 16.83 12.29
CA GLU A 141 -23.68 16.54 13.12
C GLU A 141 -23.30 15.05 13.07
N ASN A 142 -24.24 14.15 13.40
CA ASN A 142 -23.91 12.73 13.61
C ASN A 142 -24.32 11.82 12.43
N GLY A 143 -25.27 12.27 11.60
CA GLY A 143 -25.83 11.45 10.51
C GLY A 143 -26.92 10.52 11.02
N ILE A 144 -27.64 9.89 10.08
CA ILE A 144 -28.75 8.99 10.42
C ILE A 144 -28.23 7.57 10.42
N LEU A 145 -28.21 6.94 11.60
CA LEU A 145 -27.93 5.52 11.74
C LEU A 145 -29.19 4.73 11.34
N VAL A 146 -29.05 3.77 10.43
CA VAL A 146 -30.14 2.91 9.98
C VAL A 146 -29.80 1.45 10.34
N PRO A 147 -30.76 0.65 10.85
CA PRO A 147 -30.52 -0.75 11.17
C PRO A 147 -30.06 -1.58 9.96
N GLU A 148 -29.18 -2.56 10.21
CA GLU A 148 -28.69 -3.50 9.19
C GLU A 148 -29.83 -4.25 8.49
N SER A 149 -30.90 -4.62 9.21
CA SER A 149 -32.08 -5.29 8.65
C SER A 149 -32.73 -4.50 7.51
N VAL A 150 -32.74 -3.17 7.62
CA VAL A 150 -33.29 -2.27 6.62
C VAL A 150 -32.38 -2.19 5.39
N HIS A 151 -31.05 -2.12 5.60
CA HIS A 151 -30.10 -2.15 4.49
C HIS A 151 -30.11 -3.49 3.75
N LEU A 152 -30.27 -4.60 4.48
CA LEU A 152 -30.41 -5.94 3.90
C LEU A 152 -31.70 -6.05 3.09
N TRP A 153 -32.82 -5.55 3.61
CA TRP A 153 -34.07 -5.50 2.87
C TRP A 153 -33.93 -4.69 1.56
N PHE A 154 -33.26 -3.54 1.59
CA PHE A 154 -32.99 -2.79 0.37
C PHE A 154 -32.10 -3.56 -0.60
N TRP A 155 -31.09 -4.31 -0.12
CA TRP A 155 -30.24 -5.12 -0.99
C TRP A 155 -31.01 -6.19 -1.77
N ASP A 156 -31.95 -6.85 -1.12
CA ASP A 156 -32.73 -7.93 -1.74
C ASP A 156 -33.83 -7.41 -2.68
N ASN A 157 -34.36 -6.20 -2.42
CA ASN A 157 -35.55 -5.67 -3.10
C ASN A 157 -35.29 -4.50 -4.05
N VAL A 158 -34.09 -3.91 -4.06
CA VAL A 158 -33.72 -2.85 -5.02
C VAL A 158 -33.05 -3.49 -6.23
N GLU A 159 -33.70 -3.34 -7.38
CA GLU A 159 -33.18 -3.75 -8.68
C GLU A 159 -31.80 -3.12 -8.97
N LYS A 160 -30.94 -3.87 -9.67
CA LYS A 160 -29.58 -3.42 -10.00
C LYS A 160 -29.59 -2.08 -10.75
N THR A 161 -30.53 -1.87 -11.66
CA THR A 161 -30.72 -0.64 -12.45
C THR A 161 -31.01 0.60 -11.60
N LYS A 162 -31.61 0.44 -10.42
CA LYS A 162 -31.95 1.54 -9.51
C LYS A 162 -30.93 1.74 -8.38
N SER A 163 -29.77 1.07 -8.46
CA SER A 163 -28.72 1.16 -7.44
C SER A 163 -28.17 2.58 -7.31
N PHE A 164 -27.99 3.28 -8.44
CA PHE A 164 -27.54 4.67 -8.48
C PHE A 164 -28.49 5.61 -7.72
N GLU A 165 -29.78 5.60 -8.07
CA GLU A 165 -30.80 6.45 -7.44
C GLU A 165 -30.92 6.17 -5.94
N HIS A 166 -30.92 4.90 -5.56
CA HIS A 166 -31.01 4.49 -4.16
C HIS A 166 -29.81 5.00 -3.36
N PHE A 167 -28.59 4.83 -3.88
CA PHE A 167 -27.39 5.23 -3.17
C PHE A 167 -27.26 6.76 -3.11
N TYR A 168 -27.63 7.46 -4.19
CA TYR A 168 -27.75 8.92 -4.19
C TYR A 168 -28.74 9.42 -3.14
N PHE A 169 -29.90 8.76 -3.01
CA PHE A 169 -30.87 9.07 -1.97
C PHE A 169 -30.30 8.93 -0.55
N LEU A 170 -29.52 7.87 -0.28
CA LEU A 170 -28.90 7.67 1.03
C LEU A 170 -27.89 8.78 1.36
N ILE A 171 -27.07 9.16 0.38
CA ILE A 171 -26.11 10.26 0.50
C ILE A 171 -26.85 11.57 0.78
N GLN A 172 -27.86 11.91 -0.03
CA GLN A 172 -28.63 13.12 0.16
C GLN A 172 -29.29 13.20 1.54
N ASN A 173 -29.68 12.08 2.13
CA ASN A 173 -30.33 12.04 3.43
C ASN A 173 -29.38 11.90 4.62
N ASN A 174 -28.06 12.01 4.40
CA ASN A 174 -27.01 11.85 5.42
C ASN A 174 -27.10 10.52 6.18
N VAL A 175 -27.46 9.43 5.50
CA VAL A 175 -27.51 8.10 6.09
C VAL A 175 -26.09 7.55 6.21
N LEU A 176 -25.73 7.03 7.39
CA LEU A 176 -24.42 6.41 7.61
C LEU A 176 -24.32 5.12 6.78
N LEU A 177 -23.26 5.01 5.97
CA LEU A 177 -23.08 3.92 5.02
C LEU A 177 -22.19 2.79 5.55
N GLY A 178 -21.79 2.81 6.82
CA GLY A 178 -20.84 1.86 7.40
C GLY A 178 -21.33 0.41 7.56
N SER A 179 -22.60 0.12 7.27
CA SER A 179 -23.23 -1.20 7.44
C SER A 179 -22.71 -2.24 6.44
N GLN A 180 -22.84 -3.55 6.73
CA GLN A 180 -22.31 -4.61 5.85
C GLN A 180 -23.07 -4.66 4.51
N SER A 181 -24.38 -4.46 4.55
CA SER A 181 -25.22 -4.43 3.36
C SER A 181 -25.01 -3.15 2.53
N ALA A 182 -24.78 -2.00 3.17
CA ALA A 182 -24.37 -0.79 2.44
C ALA A 182 -22.99 -0.96 1.77
N ASN A 183 -22.07 -1.70 2.38
CA ASN A 183 -20.81 -2.08 1.74
C ASN A 183 -21.02 -2.93 0.47
N ARG A 184 -22.01 -3.82 0.44
CA ARG A 184 -22.33 -4.59 -0.77
C ARG A 184 -22.79 -3.68 -1.92
N PHE A 185 -23.60 -2.67 -1.61
CA PHE A 185 -23.99 -1.64 -2.58
C PHE A 185 -22.79 -0.83 -3.08
N LEU A 186 -21.93 -0.37 -2.17
CA LEU A 186 -20.71 0.35 -2.55
C LEU A 186 -19.84 -0.48 -3.51
N ASN A 187 -19.66 -1.78 -3.23
CA ASN A 187 -18.86 -2.67 -4.07
C ASN A 187 -19.47 -2.88 -5.45
N ARG A 188 -20.80 -2.91 -5.54
CA ARG A 188 -21.51 -2.99 -6.82
C ARG A 188 -21.26 -1.72 -7.65
N LEU A 189 -21.36 -0.55 -7.02
CA LEU A 189 -21.15 0.74 -7.68
C LEU A 189 -19.71 0.97 -8.12
N LEU A 190 -18.72 0.58 -7.30
CA LEU A 190 -17.30 0.67 -7.66
C LEU A 190 -16.91 -0.20 -8.87
N LYS A 191 -17.65 -1.29 -9.11
CA LYS A 191 -17.49 -2.17 -10.28
C LYS A 191 -18.43 -1.80 -11.44
N GLY A 192 -19.32 -0.83 -11.24
CA GLY A 192 -20.34 -0.44 -12.19
C GLY A 192 -19.81 0.51 -13.26
N SER A 193 -20.75 1.26 -13.85
CA SER A 193 -20.47 2.32 -14.82
C SER A 193 -19.60 3.44 -14.23
N GLU A 194 -18.98 4.25 -15.10
CA GLU A 194 -18.16 5.39 -14.65
C GLU A 194 -18.98 6.36 -13.78
N MET A 195 -20.25 6.60 -14.13
CA MET A 195 -21.15 7.46 -13.35
C MET A 195 -21.46 6.89 -11.96
N GLU A 196 -21.63 5.58 -11.84
CA GLU A 196 -21.79 4.90 -10.54
C GLU A 196 -20.52 4.95 -9.70
N LEU A 197 -19.36 4.85 -10.34
CA LEU A 197 -18.07 5.01 -9.67
C LEU A 197 -17.90 6.44 -9.17
N GLN A 198 -18.20 7.45 -10.00
CA GLN A 198 -18.13 8.87 -9.62
C GLN A 198 -19.11 9.21 -8.49
N LEU A 199 -20.27 8.54 -8.42
CA LEU A 199 -21.19 8.66 -7.29
C LEU A 199 -20.61 8.05 -6.03
N ALA A 200 -20.10 6.81 -6.10
CA ALA A 200 -19.52 6.11 -4.96
C ALA A 200 -18.29 6.84 -4.40
N SER A 201 -17.43 7.35 -5.28
CA SER A 201 -16.27 8.16 -4.93
C SER A 201 -16.60 9.63 -4.65
N PHE A 202 -17.87 10.04 -4.84
CA PHE A 202 -18.37 11.41 -4.73
C PHE A 202 -17.69 12.43 -5.67
N GLN A 203 -16.98 11.97 -6.71
CA GLN A 203 -16.40 12.84 -7.75
C GLN A 203 -17.44 13.76 -8.40
N ILE A 204 -18.71 13.35 -8.48
CA ILE A 204 -19.82 14.18 -8.98
C ILE A 204 -19.91 15.52 -8.22
N PHE A 205 -19.62 15.53 -6.93
CA PHE A 205 -19.69 16.73 -6.09
C PHE A 205 -18.40 17.57 -6.11
N LEU A 206 -17.32 17.05 -6.70
CA LEU A 206 -16.00 17.67 -6.74
C LEU A 206 -15.79 18.61 -7.93
N HIS A 207 -16.69 18.64 -8.91
CA HIS A 207 -16.60 19.55 -10.06
C HIS A 207 -16.69 21.04 -9.67
N ASN A 208 -17.35 21.37 -8.55
CA ASN A 208 -17.48 22.74 -8.06
C ASN A 208 -16.61 22.98 -6.82
N PRO A 209 -15.64 23.93 -6.84
CA PRO A 209 -14.72 24.17 -5.73
C PRO A 209 -15.41 24.66 -4.45
N GLN A 210 -16.56 25.33 -4.57
CA GLN A 210 -17.37 25.76 -3.42
C GLN A 210 -17.94 24.59 -2.61
N HIS A 211 -18.09 23.42 -3.22
CA HIS A 211 -18.60 22.23 -2.56
C HIS A 211 -17.52 21.35 -1.95
N HIS A 212 -16.22 21.64 -2.15
CA HIS A 212 -15.12 20.80 -1.65
C HIS A 212 -15.13 20.63 -0.13
N LYS A 213 -15.41 21.70 0.63
CA LYS A 213 -15.50 21.62 2.11
C LYS A 213 -16.69 20.79 2.58
N ILE A 214 -17.87 21.07 2.02
CA ILE A 214 -19.12 20.34 2.33
C ILE A 214 -18.98 18.86 1.96
N TYR A 215 -18.34 18.59 0.82
CA TYR A 215 -18.00 17.27 0.35
C TYR A 215 -17.12 16.53 1.37
N HIS A 216 -15.99 17.12 1.73
CA HIS A 216 -15.00 16.52 2.62
C HIS A 216 -15.61 16.14 3.97
N GLU A 217 -16.35 17.07 4.58
CA GLU A 217 -17.09 16.83 5.83
C GLU A 217 -18.12 15.71 5.68
N SER A 218 -18.88 15.71 4.59
CA SER A 218 -19.91 14.68 4.33
C SER A 218 -19.29 13.31 4.05
N PHE A 219 -18.18 13.27 3.31
CA PHE A 219 -17.51 12.05 2.91
C PHE A 219 -16.87 11.34 4.10
N ILE A 220 -16.13 12.07 4.93
CA ILE A 220 -15.57 11.58 6.19
C ILE A 220 -16.70 11.05 7.06
N LYS A 221 -17.81 11.79 7.19
CA LYS A 221 -18.91 11.41 8.05
C LYS A 221 -19.63 10.14 7.61
N LEU A 222 -20.01 10.04 6.33
CA LEU A 222 -20.88 8.98 5.82
C LEU A 222 -20.17 7.63 5.68
N TYR A 223 -18.87 7.65 5.36
CA TYR A 223 -18.09 6.43 5.12
C TYR A 223 -17.24 6.02 6.32
N SER A 224 -17.01 4.71 6.47
CA SER A 224 -16.00 4.18 7.40
C SER A 224 -14.60 4.27 6.81
N PHE A 225 -13.56 4.17 7.64
CA PHE A 225 -12.18 4.13 7.17
C PHE A 225 -11.95 3.04 6.12
N ALA A 226 -12.51 1.84 6.34
CA ALA A 226 -12.39 0.72 5.41
C ALA A 226 -13.01 1.03 4.03
N GLN A 227 -14.12 1.78 4.00
CA GLN A 227 -14.78 2.18 2.76
C GLN A 227 -13.98 3.23 2.01
N ILE A 228 -13.51 4.26 2.70
CA ILE A 228 -12.65 5.27 2.08
C ILE A 228 -11.40 4.60 1.51
N ASN A 229 -10.75 3.71 2.27
CA ASN A 229 -9.56 3.01 1.80
C ASN A 229 -9.85 2.16 0.54
N ARG A 230 -11.02 1.52 0.48
CA ARG A 230 -11.44 0.76 -0.69
C ARG A 230 -11.69 1.65 -1.91
N ILE A 231 -12.32 2.81 -1.72
CA ILE A 231 -12.51 3.79 -2.79
C ILE A 231 -11.14 4.25 -3.30
N THR A 232 -10.24 4.66 -2.41
CA THR A 232 -8.88 5.09 -2.77
C THR A 232 -8.12 4.00 -3.52
N THR A 233 -8.08 2.77 -3.02
CA THR A 233 -7.40 1.66 -3.69
C THR A 233 -7.97 1.30 -5.06
N THR A 234 -9.28 1.49 -5.27
CA THR A 234 -9.95 1.31 -6.56
C THR A 234 -9.57 2.41 -7.55
N LEU A 235 -9.53 3.67 -7.09
CA LEU A 235 -9.08 4.81 -7.91
C LEU A 235 -7.61 4.67 -8.32
N LEU A 236 -6.76 4.21 -7.39
CA LEU A 236 -5.35 3.91 -7.67
C LEU A 236 -5.21 2.83 -8.75
N SER A 237 -5.94 1.72 -8.66
CA SER A 237 -5.90 0.68 -9.71
C SER A 237 -6.40 1.13 -11.07
N LYS A 238 -7.26 2.17 -11.12
CA LYS A 238 -7.74 2.77 -12.36
C LYS A 238 -6.86 3.93 -12.85
N LYS A 239 -5.78 4.25 -12.12
CA LYS A 239 -4.86 5.37 -12.39
C LYS A 239 -5.55 6.74 -12.47
N ASP A 240 -6.65 6.94 -11.73
CA ASP A 240 -7.30 8.25 -11.61
C ASP A 240 -6.76 9.03 -10.40
N PHE A 241 -5.88 9.99 -10.66
CA PHE A 241 -5.16 10.74 -9.64
C PHE A 241 -5.72 12.15 -9.38
N ARG A 242 -6.77 12.59 -10.09
CA ARG A 242 -7.23 14.00 -10.11
C ARG A 242 -7.53 14.58 -8.72
N HIS A 243 -8.12 13.78 -7.83
CA HIS A 243 -8.52 14.19 -6.49
C HIS A 243 -7.85 13.36 -5.38
N ILE A 244 -6.76 12.66 -5.69
CA ILE A 244 -6.13 11.70 -4.76
C ILE A 244 -5.69 12.33 -3.44
N LYS A 245 -5.28 13.61 -3.47
CA LYS A 245 -4.96 14.41 -2.27
C LYS A 245 -6.13 14.48 -1.29
N LEU A 246 -7.34 14.72 -1.77
CA LEU A 246 -8.55 14.84 -0.93
C LEU A 246 -8.93 13.51 -0.27
N TYR A 247 -8.69 12.39 -0.95
CA TYR A 247 -8.96 11.06 -0.38
C TYR A 247 -7.93 10.67 0.69
N PHE A 248 -6.65 11.00 0.48
CA PHE A 248 -5.62 10.76 1.51
C PHE A 248 -5.80 11.66 2.72
N THR A 249 -6.16 12.95 2.56
CA THR A 249 -6.50 13.81 3.70
C THR A 249 -7.72 13.30 4.45
N ALA A 250 -8.76 12.84 3.75
CA ALA A 250 -9.94 12.24 4.38
C ALA A 250 -9.61 10.95 5.15
N LEU A 251 -8.70 10.13 4.62
CA LEU A 251 -8.21 8.93 5.31
C LEU A 251 -7.44 9.28 6.59
N LEU A 252 -6.54 10.27 6.53
CA LEU A 252 -5.75 10.74 7.67
C LEU A 252 -6.65 11.32 8.76
N GLU A 253 -7.56 12.23 8.42
CA GLU A 253 -8.48 12.86 9.37
C GLU A 253 -9.40 11.83 10.04
N ARG A 254 -9.93 10.86 9.28
CA ARG A 254 -10.77 9.78 9.85
C ARG A 254 -9.99 8.88 10.80
N LEU A 255 -8.73 8.57 10.45
CA LEU A 255 -7.84 7.75 11.25
C LEU A 255 -7.47 8.46 12.57
N GLU A 256 -7.14 9.75 12.51
CA GLU A 256 -6.80 10.57 13.66
C GLU A 256 -7.99 10.85 14.59
N ALA A 257 -9.11 11.31 14.04
CA ALA A 257 -10.24 11.80 14.85
C ALA A 257 -11.10 10.67 15.44
N ASN A 258 -11.27 9.55 14.71
CA ASN A 258 -12.27 8.54 15.07
C ASN A 258 -11.68 7.19 15.42
N GLU A 259 -10.79 6.64 14.59
CA GLU A 259 -10.37 5.24 14.72
C GLU A 259 -9.26 5.06 15.78
N LEU A 260 -8.30 5.98 15.86
CA LEU A 260 -7.20 5.88 16.83
C LEU A 260 -7.60 6.31 18.25
N GLN A 261 -8.54 7.25 18.37
CA GLN A 261 -9.04 7.77 19.66
C GLN A 261 -10.19 6.93 20.25
N ALA A 262 -10.76 5.99 19.49
CA ALA A 262 -11.89 5.18 19.96
C ALA A 262 -11.50 4.21 21.09
N LEU A 263 -11.88 4.55 22.32
CA LEU A 263 -11.67 3.76 23.55
C LEU A 263 -12.12 2.29 23.44
N ASN A 264 -13.11 2.00 22.57
CA ASN A 264 -13.70 0.67 22.42
C ASN A 264 -12.96 -0.25 21.42
N LEU A 265 -11.99 0.27 20.66
CA LEU A 265 -11.23 -0.52 19.70
C LEU A 265 -9.96 -1.10 20.35
N PRO A 266 -9.74 -2.43 20.27
CA PRO A 266 -8.50 -3.04 20.75
C PRO A 266 -7.29 -2.54 19.94
N GLN A 267 -6.14 -2.48 20.60
CA GLN A 267 -4.89 -1.96 20.03
C GLN A 267 -4.52 -2.67 18.72
N GLU A 268 -4.73 -3.98 18.62
CA GLU A 268 -4.50 -4.78 17.41
C GLU A 268 -5.28 -4.27 16.19
N LYS A 269 -6.55 -3.87 16.36
CA LYS A 269 -7.37 -3.34 15.27
C LYS A 269 -6.91 -1.96 14.85
N ARG A 270 -6.48 -1.11 15.79
CA ARG A 270 -5.90 0.21 15.48
C ARG A 270 -4.61 0.06 14.67
N THR A 271 -3.74 -0.86 15.08
CA THR A 271 -2.53 -1.24 14.35
C THR A 271 -2.85 -1.76 12.94
N ALA A 272 -3.86 -2.61 12.78
CA ALA A 272 -4.26 -3.12 11.46
C ALA A 272 -4.78 -2.01 10.52
N LEU A 273 -5.53 -1.03 11.03
CA LEU A 273 -5.99 0.12 10.25
C LEU A 273 -4.83 1.00 9.82
N PHE A 274 -3.85 1.20 10.71
CA PHE A 274 -2.62 1.92 10.40
C PHE A 274 -1.80 1.22 9.30
N ILE A 275 -1.60 -0.10 9.41
CA ILE A 275 -0.91 -0.90 8.37
C ILE A 275 -1.66 -0.83 7.04
N ARG A 276 -3.00 -0.83 7.06
CA ARG A 276 -3.80 -0.66 5.84
C ARG A 276 -3.61 0.70 5.20
N PHE A 277 -3.46 1.76 5.99
CA PHE A 277 -3.15 3.09 5.46
C PHE A 277 -1.76 3.11 4.79
N THR A 278 -0.74 2.63 5.48
CA THR A 278 0.64 2.63 4.95
C THR A 278 0.77 1.79 3.69
N ASN A 279 0.09 0.64 3.61
CA ASN A 279 0.05 -0.17 2.39
C ASN A 279 -0.61 0.56 1.21
N THR A 280 -1.70 1.31 1.46
CA THR A 280 -2.34 2.12 0.41
C THR A 280 -1.45 3.28 -0.04
N LEU A 281 -0.69 3.87 0.87
CA LEU A 281 0.30 4.90 0.55
C LEU A 281 1.45 4.34 -0.30
N LEU A 282 1.95 3.14 0.01
CA LEU A 282 2.96 2.44 -0.80
C LEU A 282 2.42 2.11 -2.20
N LYS A 283 1.18 1.63 -2.30
CA LYS A 283 0.52 1.41 -3.59
C LYS A 283 0.39 2.70 -4.40
N PHE A 284 0.15 3.83 -3.74
CA PHE A 284 0.12 5.13 -4.42
C PHE A 284 1.50 5.50 -4.97
N LEU A 285 2.58 5.27 -4.22
CA LEU A 285 3.94 5.51 -4.70
C LEU A 285 4.25 4.65 -5.94
N GLU A 286 3.87 3.36 -5.88
CA GLU A 286 4.06 2.40 -6.97
C GLU A 286 3.33 2.81 -8.26
N GLU A 287 2.07 3.24 -8.16
CA GLU A 287 1.23 3.54 -9.34
C GLU A 287 1.39 4.97 -9.87
N SER A 288 1.63 5.95 -8.99
CA SER A 288 1.66 7.37 -9.38
C SER A 288 3.06 7.93 -9.62
N GLN A 289 4.09 7.28 -9.07
CA GLN A 289 5.48 7.76 -9.02
C GLN A 289 5.64 9.18 -8.44
N ASN A 290 4.64 9.69 -7.70
CA ASN A 290 4.68 11.02 -7.10
C ASN A 290 5.36 10.98 -5.73
N CYS A 291 6.69 11.08 -5.75
CA CYS A 291 7.54 10.96 -4.57
C CYS A 291 7.30 12.09 -3.55
N ASP A 292 7.05 13.32 -3.99
CA ASP A 292 6.88 14.47 -3.08
C ASP A 292 5.62 14.36 -2.22
N MET A 293 4.50 14.00 -2.84
CA MET A 293 3.24 13.79 -2.12
C MET A 293 3.35 12.60 -1.17
N PHE A 294 4.05 11.54 -1.58
CA PHE A 294 4.35 10.41 -0.72
C PHE A 294 5.14 10.86 0.52
N LEU A 295 6.25 11.59 0.35
CA LEU A 295 7.06 12.06 1.46
C LEU A 295 6.28 12.96 2.43
N GLN A 296 5.48 13.89 1.91
CA GLN A 296 4.64 14.77 2.75
C GLN A 296 3.63 13.95 3.56
N SER A 297 2.93 13.02 2.90
CA SER A 297 1.95 12.15 3.56
C SER A 297 2.62 11.22 4.57
N PHE A 298 3.81 10.70 4.24
CA PHE A 298 4.58 9.85 5.12
C PHE A 298 5.05 10.61 6.36
N LYS A 299 5.51 11.87 6.23
CA LYS A 299 5.84 12.73 7.39
C LYS A 299 4.64 12.89 8.34
N MET A 300 3.44 13.15 7.81
CA MET A 300 2.23 13.23 8.63
C MET A 300 1.93 11.91 9.35
N VAL A 301 2.15 10.77 8.70
CA VAL A 301 2.03 9.44 9.33
C VAL A 301 3.01 9.29 10.49
N LEU A 302 4.23 9.79 10.36
CA LEU A 302 5.24 9.73 11.41
C LEU A 302 4.82 10.57 12.63
N GLU A 303 4.29 11.77 12.40
CA GLU A 303 3.73 12.63 13.45
C GLU A 303 2.55 11.94 14.16
N LEU A 304 1.68 11.25 13.42
CA LEU A 304 0.57 10.48 13.97
C LEU A 304 1.02 9.32 14.86
N VAL A 305 2.08 8.60 14.47
CA VAL A 305 2.64 7.51 15.30
C VAL A 305 3.18 8.06 16.62
N HIS A 306 3.85 9.20 16.57
CA HIS A 306 4.42 9.84 17.76
C HIS A 306 3.33 10.35 18.71
N THR A 307 2.36 11.10 18.19
CA THR A 307 1.23 11.67 18.97
C THR A 307 0.37 10.58 19.62
N GLN A 308 0.14 9.47 18.91
CA GLN A 308 -0.72 8.37 19.36
C GLN A 308 0.02 7.29 20.15
N LYS A 309 1.33 7.46 20.40
CA LYS A 309 2.19 6.51 21.13
C LYS A 309 2.12 5.08 20.58
N LEU A 310 1.96 4.93 19.26
CA LEU A 310 1.98 3.63 18.60
C LEU A 310 3.42 3.06 18.58
N SER A 311 3.55 1.74 18.49
CA SER A 311 4.87 1.10 18.40
C SER A 311 5.56 1.49 17.09
N LEU A 312 6.72 2.14 17.20
CA LEU A 312 7.57 2.57 16.08
C LEU A 312 8.00 1.41 15.17
N GLU A 313 8.01 0.17 15.68
CA GLU A 313 8.37 -1.03 14.91
C GLU A 313 7.44 -1.30 13.71
N LEU A 314 6.21 -0.77 13.75
CA LEU A 314 5.24 -0.88 12.65
C LEU A 314 5.72 -0.18 11.37
N LEU A 315 6.65 0.77 11.50
CA LEU A 315 7.20 1.53 10.39
C LEU A 315 8.40 0.84 9.73
N HIS A 316 8.99 -0.18 10.35
CA HIS A 316 10.22 -0.82 9.83
C HIS A 316 10.03 -1.38 8.41
N LYS A 317 9.02 -2.24 8.21
CA LYS A 317 8.76 -2.87 6.91
C LYS A 317 8.29 -1.86 5.84
N PRO A 318 7.29 -0.98 6.12
CA PRO A 318 6.87 0.01 5.15
C PRO A 318 7.99 0.95 4.70
N LEU A 319 8.88 1.35 5.62
CA LEU A 319 10.00 2.23 5.30
C LEU A 319 11.03 1.54 4.42
N LEU A 320 11.37 0.27 4.70
CA LEU A 320 12.27 -0.50 3.84
C LEU A 320 11.68 -0.71 2.43
N LEU A 321 10.38 -0.99 2.32
CA LEU A 321 9.70 -1.11 1.03
C LEU A 321 9.70 0.21 0.27
N ALA A 322 9.43 1.34 0.93
CA ALA A 322 9.49 2.65 0.31
C ALA A 322 10.88 2.98 -0.22
N ILE A 323 11.94 2.69 0.56
CA ILE A 323 13.33 2.90 0.12
C ILE A 323 13.64 2.05 -1.11
N ARG A 324 13.28 0.78 -1.11
CA ARG A 324 13.50 -0.12 -2.27
C ARG A 324 12.77 0.37 -3.51
N LEU A 325 11.52 0.81 -3.37
CA LEU A 325 10.73 1.36 -4.48
C LEU A 325 11.34 2.64 -5.04
N LEU A 326 11.71 3.60 -4.18
CA LEU A 326 12.34 4.85 -4.62
C LEU A 326 13.69 4.61 -5.29
N ARG A 327 14.47 3.64 -4.81
CA ARG A 327 15.73 3.23 -5.43
C ARG A 327 15.50 2.65 -6.83
N ARG A 328 14.47 1.82 -7.02
CA ARG A 328 14.07 1.31 -8.36
C ARG A 328 13.67 2.43 -9.32
N LEU A 329 13.11 3.52 -8.79
CA LEU A 329 12.77 4.72 -9.57
C LEU A 329 13.97 5.67 -9.78
N ASN A 330 15.18 5.31 -9.32
CA ASN A 330 16.39 6.15 -9.33
C ASN A 330 16.28 7.49 -8.56
N GLU A 331 15.34 7.60 -7.61
CA GLU A 331 15.11 8.80 -6.79
C GLU A 331 15.97 8.78 -5.51
N HIS A 332 17.29 8.84 -5.68
CA HIS A 332 18.26 8.67 -4.58
C HIS A 332 18.19 9.80 -3.53
N SER A 333 17.82 11.02 -3.91
CA SER A 333 17.64 12.15 -3.01
C SER A 333 16.49 11.91 -2.02
N HIS A 334 15.34 11.43 -2.51
CA HIS A 334 14.17 11.09 -1.68
C HIS A 334 14.47 9.89 -0.76
N VAL A 335 15.29 8.93 -1.20
CA VAL A 335 15.79 7.84 -0.33
C VAL A 335 16.58 8.41 0.85
N LEU A 336 17.54 9.31 0.60
CA LEU A 336 18.33 9.93 1.67
C LEU A 336 17.45 10.75 2.64
N GLN A 337 16.43 11.45 2.13
CA GLN A 337 15.46 12.16 2.96
C GLN A 337 14.62 11.22 3.83
N LEU A 338 14.21 10.05 3.32
CA LEU A 338 13.52 9.05 4.15
C LEU A 338 14.43 8.48 5.24
N ILE A 339 15.70 8.24 4.91
CA ILE A 339 16.66 7.71 5.88
C ILE A 339 16.96 8.75 6.96
N SER A 340 17.07 10.04 6.61
CA SER A 340 17.24 11.10 7.62
C SER A 340 16.03 11.19 8.55
N LEU A 341 14.80 11.10 8.01
CA LEU A 341 13.58 11.05 8.82
C LEU A 341 13.54 9.83 9.74
N ALA A 342 14.00 8.66 9.25
CA ALA A 342 14.10 7.45 10.07
C ALA A 342 15.07 7.62 11.25
N GLN A 343 16.15 8.39 11.07
CA GLN A 343 17.13 8.69 12.12
C GLN A 343 16.58 9.64 13.17
N GLU A 344 15.83 10.68 12.77
CA GLU A 344 15.22 11.66 13.68
C GLU A 344 14.23 11.01 14.66
N LEU A 345 13.58 9.91 14.25
CA LEU A 345 12.50 9.28 15.00
C LEU A 345 12.95 8.27 16.06
N ASP A 346 14.25 8.03 16.19
CA ASP A 346 14.83 7.02 17.08
C ASP A 346 14.04 5.69 17.04
N LEU A 347 13.74 5.21 15.82
CA LEU A 347 13.07 3.93 15.59
C LEU A 347 13.85 2.86 16.38
N ARG A 348 13.26 2.39 17.49
CA ARG A 348 13.94 1.59 18.51
C ARG A 348 14.73 0.43 17.89
N LYS A 349 15.86 0.12 18.52
CA LYS A 349 17.02 -0.72 18.16
C LYS A 349 16.71 -2.15 17.67
N SER A 350 15.81 -2.38 16.71
CA SER A 350 15.76 -3.69 16.08
C SER A 350 17.01 -3.85 15.22
N PHE A 351 17.89 -4.75 15.67
CA PHE A 351 19.19 -5.00 15.07
C PHE A 351 19.08 -5.27 13.56
N LYS A 352 18.10 -6.10 13.17
CA LYS A 352 17.83 -6.49 11.78
C LYS A 352 17.43 -5.30 10.90
N PHE A 353 16.60 -4.38 11.41
CA PHE A 353 16.18 -3.19 10.66
C PHE A 353 17.37 -2.27 10.40
N LYS A 354 18.20 -2.00 11.41
CA LYS A 354 19.39 -1.17 11.24
C LYS A 354 20.37 -1.78 10.24
N GLN A 355 20.60 -3.09 10.30
CA GLN A 355 21.45 -3.78 9.30
C GLN A 355 20.87 -3.67 7.89
N SER A 356 19.55 -3.83 7.74
CA SER A 356 18.88 -3.68 6.44
C SER A 356 19.01 -2.24 5.93
N LEU A 357 18.77 -1.25 6.78
CA LEU A 357 18.88 0.17 6.46
C LEU A 357 20.31 0.56 6.05
N ILE A 358 21.33 0.03 6.75
CA ILE A 358 22.75 0.20 6.36
C ILE A 358 22.99 -0.39 4.98
N GLY A 359 22.48 -1.60 4.70
CA GLY A 359 22.60 -2.23 3.38
C GLY A 359 21.95 -1.42 2.27
N GLU A 360 20.73 -0.91 2.50
CA GLU A 360 20.03 -0.04 1.55
C GLU A 360 20.74 1.31 1.35
N LEU A 361 21.30 1.90 2.40
CA LEU A 361 22.07 3.14 2.29
C LEU A 361 23.35 2.93 1.48
N ILE A 362 24.11 1.87 1.76
CA ILE A 362 25.32 1.53 0.99
C ILE A 362 24.96 1.30 -0.49
N SER A 363 23.86 0.60 -0.75
CA SER A 363 23.35 0.38 -2.11
C SER A 363 22.91 1.67 -2.78
N THR A 364 22.41 2.65 -2.03
CA THR A 364 22.07 3.98 -2.54
C THR A 364 23.33 4.80 -2.81
N LEU A 365 24.35 4.71 -1.93
CA LEU A 365 25.62 5.41 -2.12
C LEU A 365 26.38 4.98 -3.39
N ARG A 366 26.08 3.78 -3.91
CA ARG A 366 26.59 3.32 -5.21
C ARG A 366 26.28 4.29 -6.35
N SER A 367 25.15 5.01 -6.32
CA SER A 367 24.78 5.95 -7.39
C SER A 367 25.78 7.10 -7.55
N PHE A 368 26.52 7.45 -6.49
CA PHE A 368 27.54 8.49 -6.53
C PHE A 368 28.86 8.00 -7.16
N ASN A 369 29.04 6.68 -7.33
CA ASN A 369 30.22 6.04 -7.92
C ASN A 369 31.57 6.49 -7.31
N ASP A 370 31.57 6.83 -6.02
CA ASP A 370 32.78 7.20 -5.27
C ASP A 370 33.07 6.14 -4.18
N PRO A 371 34.09 5.29 -4.37
CA PRO A 371 34.44 4.26 -3.41
C PRO A 371 35.01 4.80 -2.09
N LYS A 372 35.56 6.04 -2.06
CA LYS A 372 36.08 6.65 -0.82
C LYS A 372 34.95 7.05 0.12
N ILE A 373 33.82 7.50 -0.42
CA ILE A 373 32.61 7.82 0.36
C ILE A 373 32.05 6.54 1.00
N ILE A 374 31.99 5.44 0.25
CA ILE A 374 31.49 4.16 0.78
C ILE A 374 32.45 3.59 1.83
N LEU A 375 33.76 3.67 1.60
CA LEU A 375 34.77 3.21 2.55
C LEU A 375 34.74 4.01 3.87
N SER A 376 34.65 5.34 3.79
CA SER A 376 34.51 6.20 4.96
C SER A 376 33.18 5.94 5.69
N TYR A 377 32.10 5.67 4.96
CA TYR A 377 30.82 5.29 5.56
C TYR A 377 30.88 3.93 6.27
N ILE A 378 31.46 2.89 5.66
CA ILE A 378 31.62 1.56 6.27
C ILE A 378 32.46 1.65 7.55
N THR A 379 33.56 2.38 7.53
CA THR A 379 34.42 2.53 8.72
C THR A 379 33.80 3.35 9.85
N THR A 380 32.89 4.27 9.52
CA THR A 380 32.16 5.04 10.53
C THR A 380 30.98 4.27 11.12
N VAL A 381 30.25 3.51 10.29
CA VAL A 381 29.10 2.70 10.73
C VAL A 381 29.50 1.44 11.48
N TYR A 382 30.52 0.71 10.99
CA TYR A 382 31.00 -0.52 11.62
C TYR A 382 32.17 -0.21 12.55
N ALA A 383 31.84 0.24 13.76
CA ALA A 383 32.79 0.73 14.77
C ALA A 383 33.64 -0.38 15.45
N ASN A 384 33.66 -1.61 14.90
CA ASN A 384 34.48 -2.69 15.42
C ASN A 384 35.97 -2.44 15.12
N PRO A 385 36.88 -2.64 16.09
CA PRO A 385 38.32 -2.46 15.89
C PRO A 385 38.91 -3.35 14.79
N THR A 386 38.25 -4.46 14.43
CA THR A 386 38.72 -5.34 13.36
C THR A 386 38.31 -4.89 11.96
N THR A 387 37.45 -3.87 11.81
CA THR A 387 36.94 -3.40 10.51
C THR A 387 38.05 -2.86 9.61
N VAL A 388 38.89 -1.97 10.13
CA VAL A 388 39.99 -1.37 9.35
C VAL A 388 41.10 -2.39 9.03
N PRO A 389 41.56 -3.22 9.98
CA PRO A 389 42.46 -4.33 9.68
C PRO A 389 41.92 -5.26 8.59
N LEU A 390 40.64 -5.62 8.65
CA LEU A 390 39.99 -6.43 7.60
C LEU A 390 40.06 -5.76 6.23
N LEU A 391 39.71 -4.49 6.12
CA LEU A 391 39.74 -3.75 4.85
C LEU A 391 41.17 -3.60 4.29
N ASN A 392 42.18 -3.56 5.16
CA ASN A 392 43.59 -3.55 4.77
C ASN A 392 44.07 -4.92 4.27
N GLU A 393 43.73 -6.01 4.97
CA GLU A 393 44.05 -7.37 4.52
C GLU A 393 43.40 -7.72 3.18
N LEU A 394 42.17 -7.24 2.95
CA LEU A 394 41.46 -7.34 1.67
C LEU A 394 42.10 -6.48 0.55
N GLY A 395 43.05 -5.59 0.88
CA GLY A 395 43.72 -4.70 -0.06
C GLY A 395 42.89 -3.49 -0.51
N LEU A 396 41.67 -3.31 0.01
CA LEU A 396 40.79 -2.20 -0.36
C LEU A 396 41.22 -0.87 0.27
N TRP A 397 41.76 -0.93 1.49
CA TRP A 397 42.21 0.27 2.21
C TRP A 397 43.40 0.95 1.52
N GLY A 398 44.46 0.19 1.25
CA GLY A 398 45.63 0.68 0.51
C GLY A 398 45.26 1.19 -0.87
N LEU A 399 44.40 0.44 -1.59
CA LEU A 399 44.02 0.76 -2.95
C LEU A 399 43.30 2.12 -3.06
N LEU A 400 42.42 2.43 -2.10
CA LEU A 400 41.59 3.64 -2.16
C LEU A 400 42.28 4.87 -1.58
N HIS A 401 43.14 4.72 -0.57
CA HIS A 401 43.82 5.85 0.09
C HIS A 401 45.21 6.15 -0.48
N HIS A 402 45.94 5.12 -0.88
CA HIS A 402 47.36 5.22 -1.27
C HIS A 402 47.62 4.80 -2.72
N ASN A 403 46.57 4.41 -3.47
CA ASN A 403 46.66 3.85 -4.83
C ASN A 403 47.63 2.66 -4.93
N SER A 404 47.93 2.01 -3.80
CA SER A 404 48.83 0.86 -3.73
C SER A 404 48.05 -0.33 -3.21
N LEU A 405 48.36 -1.52 -3.72
CA LEU A 405 47.79 -2.72 -3.15
C LEU A 405 48.46 -3.08 -1.82
N ASP A 406 49.59 -2.49 -1.44
CA ASP A 406 50.38 -2.97 -0.30
C ASP A 406 49.62 -2.99 1.04
N ARG A 407 49.88 -4.03 1.86
CA ARG A 407 49.35 -4.10 3.22
C ARG A 407 50.08 -3.04 4.05
N LEU A 408 49.33 -2.05 4.52
CA LEU A 408 49.90 -1.04 5.40
C LEU A 408 50.24 -1.65 6.77
N SER A 409 51.32 -1.17 7.39
CA SER A 409 51.67 -1.58 8.74
C SER A 409 50.64 -1.06 9.75
N THR A 410 50.48 -1.76 10.87
CA THR A 410 49.53 -1.38 11.96
C THR A 410 49.73 0.07 12.42
N THR A 411 50.97 0.53 12.49
CA THR A 411 51.31 1.92 12.88
C THR A 411 50.93 2.98 11.83
N GLN A 412 50.88 2.64 10.55
CA GLN A 412 50.40 3.54 9.48
C GLN A 412 48.88 3.57 9.45
N LEU A 413 48.23 2.41 9.62
CA LEU A 413 46.77 2.30 9.73
C LEU A 413 46.22 3.13 10.90
N GLU A 414 46.88 3.10 12.05
CA GLU A 414 46.47 3.89 13.22
C GLU A 414 46.55 5.40 12.95
N ARG A 415 47.57 5.87 12.21
CA ARG A 415 47.68 7.28 11.82
C ARG A 415 46.59 7.70 10.83
N ASP A 416 46.29 6.85 9.85
CA ASP A 416 45.22 7.08 8.87
C ASP A 416 43.82 7.03 9.52
N CYS A 417 43.63 6.15 10.51
CA CYS A 417 42.42 6.13 11.32
C CYS A 417 42.24 7.44 12.09
N LEU A 418 43.32 7.98 12.67
CA LEU A 418 43.27 9.22 13.45
C LEU A 418 42.96 10.44 12.59
N THR A 419 43.41 10.50 11.33
CA THR A 419 43.05 11.57 10.38
C THR A 419 41.60 11.46 9.92
N LEU A 420 41.09 10.25 9.68
CA LEU A 420 39.67 10.02 9.35
C LEU A 420 38.73 10.32 10.53
N ILE A 421 39.14 10.01 11.77
CA ILE A 421 38.39 10.36 12.98
C ILE A 421 38.26 11.89 13.12
N LYS A 422 39.30 12.65 12.76
CA LYS A 422 39.27 14.12 12.75
C LYS A 422 38.38 14.70 11.64
N GLN A 423 38.18 13.95 10.56
CA GLN A 423 37.29 14.29 9.43
C GLN A 423 35.86 13.79 9.62
N LYS A 424 35.48 13.19 10.76
CA LYS A 424 34.11 12.74 11.05
C LYS A 424 33.13 13.91 11.05
N SER A 425 32.65 14.26 9.87
CA SER A 425 31.48 15.10 9.66
C SER A 425 30.22 14.24 9.85
N GLN A 426 29.42 14.63 10.85
CA GLN A 426 27.95 14.58 10.87
C GLN A 426 27.21 13.27 10.49
N LEU A 427 27.83 12.09 10.52
CA LEU A 427 27.08 10.84 10.45
C LEU A 427 26.47 10.51 11.81
N SER A 428 25.14 10.39 11.83
CA SER A 428 24.34 10.13 13.03
C SER A 428 24.82 8.88 13.79
N GLN A 429 25.05 9.03 15.10
CA GLN A 429 25.35 7.92 16.02
C GLN A 429 24.31 6.80 15.95
N PHE A 430 23.10 7.08 15.46
CA PHE A 430 22.00 6.13 15.30
C PHE A 430 22.36 4.88 14.49
N LEU A 431 23.14 5.04 13.41
CA LEU A 431 23.52 3.92 12.53
C LEU A 431 24.81 3.22 12.96
N THR A 432 25.58 3.81 13.89
CA THR A 432 26.83 3.21 14.35
C THR A 432 26.56 1.93 15.14
N GLN A 433 27.23 0.84 14.76
CA GLN A 433 27.12 -0.47 15.37
C GLN A 433 28.51 -1.02 15.64
N ASN A 434 28.73 -1.57 16.83
CA ASN A 434 29.96 -2.30 17.14
C ASN A 434 29.88 -3.73 16.56
N LEU A 435 29.85 -3.81 15.23
CA LEU A 435 29.76 -5.04 14.46
C LEU A 435 30.79 -5.04 13.35
N LYS A 436 31.09 -6.23 12.85
CA LYS A 436 31.91 -6.41 11.65
C LYS A 436 31.06 -6.12 10.39
N PRO A 437 31.67 -5.66 9.29
CA PRO A 437 30.96 -5.44 8.03
C PRO A 437 30.22 -6.70 7.57
N SER A 438 28.98 -6.51 7.09
CA SER A 438 28.21 -7.60 6.47
C SER A 438 28.77 -7.94 5.08
N SER A 439 28.51 -9.16 4.60
CA SER A 439 28.93 -9.57 3.25
C SER A 439 28.32 -8.70 2.14
N VAL A 440 27.09 -8.19 2.36
CA VAL A 440 26.43 -7.23 1.47
C VAL A 440 27.21 -5.92 1.38
N ALA A 441 27.64 -5.36 2.52
CA ALA A 441 28.43 -4.13 2.54
C ALA A 441 29.78 -4.29 1.83
N LEU A 442 30.45 -5.44 2.05
CA LEU A 442 31.70 -5.76 1.37
C LEU A 442 31.49 -5.94 -0.14
N THR A 443 30.43 -6.64 -0.55
CA THR A 443 30.11 -6.88 -1.97
C THR A 443 29.88 -5.56 -2.71
N GLU A 444 29.12 -4.63 -2.13
CA GLU A 444 28.90 -3.30 -2.73
C GLU A 444 30.18 -2.46 -2.77
N LEU A 445 31.03 -2.53 -1.73
CA LEU A 445 32.33 -1.86 -1.75
C LEU A 445 33.24 -2.38 -2.87
N TYR A 446 33.32 -3.71 -3.05
CA TYR A 446 34.07 -4.32 -4.17
C TYR A 446 33.48 -3.90 -5.52
N ARG A 447 32.15 -3.87 -5.64
CA ARG A 447 31.46 -3.48 -6.87
C ARG A 447 31.78 -2.05 -7.29
N VAL A 448 31.67 -1.08 -6.37
CA VAL A 448 31.96 0.32 -6.66
C VAL A 448 33.46 0.54 -6.87
N THR A 449 34.31 -0.12 -6.09
CA THR A 449 35.78 0.00 -6.25
C THR A 449 36.21 -0.49 -7.62
N LEU A 450 35.76 -1.67 -8.06
CA LEU A 450 36.12 -2.21 -9.37
C LEU A 450 35.49 -1.42 -10.52
N GLN A 451 34.27 -0.91 -10.36
CA GLN A 451 33.64 -0.03 -11.34
C GLN A 451 34.41 1.29 -11.51
N TYR A 452 34.85 1.89 -10.41
CA TYR A 452 35.68 3.09 -10.43
C TYR A 452 37.03 2.82 -11.09
N MET A 453 37.74 1.75 -10.67
CA MET A 453 39.06 1.41 -11.21
C MET A 453 39.02 1.00 -12.68
N ARG A 454 37.94 0.34 -13.13
CA ARG A 454 37.72 0.05 -14.56
C ARG A 454 37.71 1.31 -15.41
N ASN A 455 37.14 2.40 -14.91
CA ASN A 455 37.01 3.66 -15.65
C ASN A 455 38.31 4.48 -15.62
N THR A 456 39.19 4.25 -14.65
CA THR A 456 40.40 5.05 -14.45
C THR A 456 41.69 4.35 -14.90
N MET A 457 41.72 3.01 -14.97
CA MET A 457 42.93 2.23 -15.26
C MET A 457 42.89 1.55 -16.64
N PRO A 458 44.05 1.31 -17.27
CA PRO A 458 44.18 0.46 -18.45
C PRO A 458 43.71 -0.99 -18.19
N PRO A 459 43.21 -1.70 -19.22
CA PRO A 459 42.60 -3.02 -19.06
C PRO A 459 43.57 -4.10 -18.54
N LEU A 460 44.86 -4.03 -18.89
CA LEU A 460 45.86 -5.00 -18.44
C LEU A 460 46.17 -4.84 -16.94
N GLU A 461 46.32 -3.60 -16.48
CA GLU A 461 46.53 -3.28 -15.06
C GLU A 461 45.30 -3.62 -14.24
N PHE A 462 44.10 -3.33 -14.77
CA PHE A 462 42.84 -3.71 -14.16
C PHE A 462 42.67 -5.23 -14.03
N LYS A 463 43.08 -6.01 -15.04
CA LYS A 463 43.11 -7.48 -14.98
C LYS A 463 44.00 -7.97 -13.83
N GLN A 464 45.22 -7.44 -13.72
CA GLN A 464 46.15 -7.80 -12.65
C GLN A 464 45.59 -7.42 -11.27
N LEU A 465 44.98 -6.24 -11.15
CA LEU A 465 44.30 -5.79 -9.94
C LEU A 465 43.24 -6.79 -9.47
N VAL A 466 42.35 -7.23 -10.38
CA VAL A 466 41.27 -8.17 -10.05
C VAL A 466 41.82 -9.51 -9.55
N VAL A 467 42.88 -10.03 -10.18
CA VAL A 467 43.55 -11.28 -9.76
C VAL A 467 44.21 -11.13 -8.40
N VAL A 468 44.90 -10.02 -8.14
CA VAL A 468 45.53 -9.76 -6.83
C VAL A 468 44.48 -9.64 -5.73
N LEU A 469 43.36 -8.96 -5.99
CA LEU A 469 42.25 -8.85 -5.05
C LEU A 469 41.59 -10.20 -4.78
N TYR A 470 41.47 -11.07 -5.78
CA TYR A 470 40.99 -12.45 -5.61
C TYR A 470 41.90 -13.24 -4.65
N HIS A 471 43.22 -13.27 -4.89
CA HIS A 471 44.12 -14.03 -4.02
C HIS A 471 44.09 -13.52 -2.58
N ARG A 472 44.04 -12.20 -2.39
CA ARG A 472 43.89 -11.59 -1.05
C ARG A 472 42.60 -11.97 -0.36
N TYR A 473 41.49 -12.00 -1.10
CA TYR A 473 40.22 -12.43 -0.56
C TYR A 473 40.26 -13.90 -0.10
N VAL A 474 40.82 -14.79 -0.93
CA VAL A 474 41.01 -16.22 -0.60
C VAL A 474 41.93 -16.40 0.61
N ASP A 475 43.06 -15.70 0.65
CA ASP A 475 44.01 -15.78 1.75
C ASP A 475 43.39 -15.29 3.06
N THR A 476 42.62 -14.19 3.01
CA THR A 476 41.93 -13.64 4.19
C THR A 476 40.87 -14.61 4.70
N LEU A 477 40.13 -15.29 3.81
CA LEU A 477 39.17 -16.32 4.19
C LEU A 477 39.84 -17.57 4.82
N LYS A 478 41.01 -17.96 4.33
CA LYS A 478 41.78 -19.11 4.85
C LYS A 478 42.40 -18.81 6.21
N ILE A 479 43.09 -17.68 6.33
CA ILE A 479 43.94 -17.33 7.49
C ILE A 479 43.09 -16.73 8.61
N ASN A 480 42.15 -15.83 8.28
CA ASN A 480 41.42 -15.02 9.26
C ASN A 480 39.91 -15.27 9.22
N ARG A 481 39.49 -16.53 9.39
CA ARG A 481 38.07 -16.93 9.44
C ARG A 481 37.24 -16.10 10.42
N GLY A 482 37.85 -15.66 11.52
CA GLY A 482 37.21 -14.82 12.54
C GLY A 482 36.79 -13.44 12.05
N TYR A 483 37.21 -12.95 10.89
CA TYR A 483 36.76 -11.66 10.35
C TYR A 483 35.37 -11.70 9.70
N PHE A 484 34.88 -12.87 9.30
CA PHE A 484 33.60 -13.00 8.63
C PHE A 484 32.58 -13.67 9.56
N ILE A 485 31.39 -13.07 9.70
CA ILE A 485 30.31 -13.64 10.52
C ILE A 485 29.49 -14.64 9.70
N TYR A 486 29.10 -14.25 8.48
CA TYR A 486 28.41 -15.09 7.50
C TYR A 486 28.89 -14.73 6.09
N PRO A 487 29.98 -15.35 5.60
CA PRO A 487 30.50 -15.05 4.27
C PRO A 487 29.60 -15.67 3.18
N ASP A 488 29.39 -14.92 2.10
CA ASP A 488 28.62 -15.34 0.92
C ASP A 488 29.46 -15.29 -0.37
N CYS A 489 28.89 -15.80 -1.46
CA CYS A 489 29.52 -15.81 -2.78
C CYS A 489 29.47 -14.44 -3.49
N GLY A 490 29.01 -13.36 -2.83
CA GLY A 490 28.77 -12.05 -3.44
C GLY A 490 30.03 -11.37 -3.97
N VAL A 491 31.09 -11.30 -3.15
CA VAL A 491 32.39 -10.72 -3.55
C VAL A 491 33.00 -11.51 -4.72
N LEU A 492 32.94 -12.84 -4.65
CA LEU A 492 33.41 -13.73 -5.72
C LEU A 492 32.65 -13.48 -7.03
N ASN A 493 31.32 -13.35 -6.97
CA ASN A 493 30.48 -13.04 -8.13
C ASN A 493 30.86 -11.70 -8.77
N VAL A 494 31.18 -10.67 -7.97
CA VAL A 494 31.62 -9.37 -8.48
C VAL A 494 32.97 -9.48 -9.21
N LEU A 495 33.91 -10.26 -8.68
CA LEU A 495 35.21 -10.49 -9.33
C LEU A 495 35.05 -11.24 -10.66
N ILE A 496 34.28 -12.33 -10.66
CA ILE A 496 33.98 -13.13 -11.86
C ILE A 496 33.27 -12.26 -12.92
N HIS A 497 32.29 -11.44 -12.50
CA HIS A 497 31.59 -10.54 -13.40
C HIS A 497 32.56 -9.59 -14.14
N ASN A 498 33.50 -9.00 -13.42
CA ASN A 498 34.48 -8.07 -14.00
C ASN A 498 35.51 -8.75 -14.92
N LEU A 499 35.82 -10.03 -14.70
CA LEU A 499 36.65 -10.81 -15.60
C LEU A 499 35.91 -11.20 -16.88
N ARG A 500 34.65 -11.63 -16.76
CA ARG A 500 33.88 -12.15 -17.89
C ARG A 500 33.35 -11.08 -18.83
N TYR A 501 32.63 -10.08 -18.31
CA TYR A 501 31.91 -9.14 -19.18
C TYR A 501 32.78 -7.95 -19.62
N PRO A 502 33.43 -7.21 -18.71
CA PRO A 502 34.33 -6.12 -19.08
C PRO A 502 35.62 -6.58 -19.78
N LEU A 503 36.30 -7.60 -19.23
CA LEU A 503 37.63 -8.03 -19.70
C LEU A 503 37.59 -9.17 -20.73
N LYS A 504 36.47 -9.89 -20.86
CA LYS A 504 36.31 -11.06 -21.76
C LYS A 504 37.31 -12.19 -21.49
N GLU A 505 37.73 -12.34 -20.24
CA GLU A 505 38.70 -13.35 -19.79
C GLU A 505 37.99 -14.60 -19.24
N ASP A 506 37.20 -15.27 -20.09
CA ASP A 506 36.34 -16.40 -19.69
C ASP A 506 37.12 -17.58 -19.09
N ARG A 507 38.31 -17.89 -19.62
CA ARG A 507 39.17 -18.99 -19.12
C ARG A 507 39.78 -18.68 -17.76
N LEU A 508 40.17 -17.43 -17.52
CA LEU A 508 40.70 -17.02 -16.23
C LEU A 508 39.60 -17.09 -15.16
N ALA A 509 38.39 -16.64 -15.49
CA ALA A 509 37.24 -16.76 -14.60
C ALA A 509 36.95 -18.21 -14.22
N TYR A 510 37.06 -19.15 -15.18
CA TYR A 510 36.94 -20.59 -14.92
C TYR A 510 37.99 -21.09 -13.93
N GLN A 511 39.26 -20.75 -14.16
CA GLN A 511 40.36 -21.17 -13.30
C GLN A 511 40.21 -20.65 -11.86
N LEU A 512 39.79 -19.40 -11.68
CA LEU A 512 39.58 -18.84 -10.35
C LEU A 512 38.41 -19.51 -9.61
N VAL A 513 37.33 -19.86 -10.30
CA VAL A 513 36.22 -20.61 -9.68
C VAL A 513 36.67 -22.00 -9.26
N LEU A 514 37.40 -22.71 -10.12
CA LEU A 514 37.95 -24.02 -9.76
C LEU A 514 38.88 -23.93 -8.54
N ASP A 515 39.85 -23.02 -8.57
CA ASP A 515 40.81 -22.81 -7.47
C ASP A 515 40.09 -22.51 -6.16
N PHE A 516 39.05 -21.66 -6.20
CA PHE A 516 38.28 -21.29 -5.02
C PHE A 516 37.59 -22.47 -4.33
N PHE A 517 36.87 -23.30 -5.09
CA PHE A 517 36.11 -24.43 -4.53
C PHE A 517 37.02 -25.63 -4.21
N GLN A 518 38.05 -25.88 -5.01
CA GLN A 518 39.06 -26.91 -4.72
C GLN A 518 39.89 -26.60 -3.48
N ALA A 519 40.02 -25.33 -3.11
CA ALA A 519 40.66 -24.91 -1.86
C ALA A 519 39.87 -25.29 -0.58
N GLY A 520 38.72 -25.95 -0.68
CA GLY A 520 37.93 -26.43 0.46
C GLY A 520 37.15 -25.33 1.19
N LEU A 521 36.88 -24.20 0.52
CA LEU A 521 36.09 -23.11 1.07
C LEU A 521 34.60 -23.38 0.87
N HIS A 522 33.84 -23.51 1.96
CA HIS A 522 32.38 -23.67 1.91
C HIS A 522 31.70 -22.34 2.22
N LEU A 523 31.16 -21.69 1.19
CA LEU A 523 30.37 -20.46 1.31
C LEU A 523 28.90 -20.71 0.96
N ALA A 524 28.00 -19.93 1.57
CA ALA A 524 26.59 -19.99 1.22
C ALA A 524 26.34 -19.28 -0.12
N CYS A 525 25.96 -20.04 -1.16
CA CYS A 525 25.55 -19.50 -2.46
C CYS A 525 24.03 -19.56 -2.65
N SER A 526 23.25 -19.04 -1.70
CA SER A 526 21.78 -19.21 -1.69
C SER A 526 21.00 -18.39 -2.73
N LYS A 527 21.55 -17.27 -3.23
CA LYS A 527 20.83 -16.32 -4.10
C LYS A 527 21.40 -16.17 -5.51
N SER A 528 22.72 -16.18 -5.66
CA SER A 528 23.39 -16.13 -6.97
C SER A 528 24.61 -17.03 -6.97
N SER A 529 24.61 -18.02 -7.86
CA SER A 529 25.73 -18.96 -7.95
C SER A 529 26.84 -18.38 -8.84
N PRO A 530 28.12 -18.51 -8.46
CA PRO A 530 29.24 -18.13 -9.32
C PRO A 530 29.29 -18.99 -10.59
N PHE A 531 28.74 -20.21 -10.51
CA PHE A 531 28.66 -21.17 -11.62
C PHE A 531 27.71 -20.67 -12.73
N GLY A 532 26.50 -20.24 -12.38
CA GLY A 532 25.56 -19.67 -13.36
C GLY A 532 26.12 -18.42 -14.01
N LEU A 533 26.81 -17.57 -13.24
CA LEU A 533 27.50 -16.40 -13.77
C LEU A 533 28.68 -16.77 -14.68
N LEU A 534 29.38 -17.88 -14.45
CA LEU A 534 30.52 -18.35 -15.25
C LEU A 534 30.09 -19.03 -16.56
N MET A 535 28.96 -19.74 -16.54
CA MET A 535 28.48 -20.57 -17.64
C MET A 535 27.63 -19.79 -18.64
N TYR A 536 26.89 -18.79 -18.18
CA TYR A 536 25.97 -18.04 -19.02
C TYR A 536 26.70 -17.33 -20.17
N HIS A 537 26.30 -17.65 -21.42
CA HIS A 537 26.93 -17.17 -22.65
C HIS A 537 28.44 -17.44 -22.76
N ASN A 538 28.99 -18.38 -21.98
CA ASN A 538 30.39 -18.77 -22.09
C ASN A 538 30.55 -19.88 -23.14
N TYR A 539 31.08 -19.52 -24.30
CA TYR A 539 31.28 -20.48 -25.39
C TYR A 539 32.70 -21.05 -25.45
N THR A 540 33.58 -20.64 -24.53
CA THR A 540 34.99 -21.05 -24.53
C THR A 540 35.24 -22.34 -23.76
N LEU A 541 34.27 -22.78 -22.96
CA LEU A 541 34.35 -23.97 -22.10
C LEU A 541 33.99 -25.25 -22.86
N THR A 542 34.77 -26.29 -22.61
CA THR A 542 34.56 -27.64 -23.12
C THR A 542 33.55 -28.42 -22.26
N MET A 543 32.93 -29.46 -22.81
CA MET A 543 31.98 -30.31 -22.07
C MET A 543 32.63 -31.00 -20.85
N THR A 544 33.91 -31.34 -20.94
CA THR A 544 34.69 -31.91 -19.82
C THR A 544 34.88 -30.91 -18.68
N GLU A 545 35.17 -29.65 -19.02
CA GLU A 545 35.30 -28.57 -18.03
C GLU A 545 33.96 -28.31 -17.33
N ILE A 546 32.86 -28.40 -18.06
CA ILE A 546 31.50 -28.23 -17.54
C ILE A 546 31.10 -29.39 -16.63
N SER A 547 31.40 -30.63 -17.03
CA SER A 547 31.18 -31.79 -16.15
C SER A 547 31.98 -31.64 -14.85
N THR A 548 33.19 -31.07 -14.92
CA THR A 548 34.01 -30.81 -13.73
C THR A 548 33.34 -29.77 -12.81
N LEU A 549 32.76 -28.70 -13.37
CA LEU A 549 31.99 -27.73 -12.61
C LEU A 549 30.74 -28.32 -11.97
N LEU A 550 29.98 -29.16 -12.70
CA LEU A 550 28.79 -29.82 -12.18
C LEU A 550 29.12 -30.78 -11.02
N VAL A 551 30.24 -31.51 -11.12
CA VAL A 551 30.74 -32.36 -10.03
C VAL A 551 31.12 -31.53 -8.81
N LEU A 552 31.79 -30.38 -9.00
CA LEU A 552 32.11 -29.47 -7.89
C LEU A 552 30.85 -28.89 -7.25
N MET A 553 29.85 -28.51 -8.04
CA MET A 553 28.57 -28.03 -7.51
C MET A 553 27.89 -29.08 -6.64
N ASP A 554 27.87 -30.34 -7.09
CA ASP A 554 27.28 -31.46 -6.34
C ASP A 554 28.04 -31.72 -5.03
N GLN A 555 29.38 -31.75 -5.09
CA GLN A 555 30.24 -31.90 -3.91
C GLN A 555 30.02 -30.81 -2.85
N HIS A 556 29.72 -29.58 -3.27
CA HIS A 556 29.45 -28.46 -2.37
C HIS A 556 27.95 -28.25 -2.08
N GLY A 557 27.05 -29.11 -2.55
CA GLY A 557 25.62 -29.03 -2.31
C GLY A 557 24.94 -27.79 -2.92
N ILE A 558 25.48 -27.26 -4.02
CA ILE A 558 24.99 -26.05 -4.68
C ILE A 558 23.89 -26.42 -5.67
N LYS A 559 22.70 -25.85 -5.48
CA LYS A 559 21.55 -26.07 -6.37
C LYS A 559 21.80 -25.47 -7.75
N LEU A 560 21.25 -26.11 -8.79
CA LEU A 560 21.23 -25.57 -10.15
C LEU A 560 20.35 -24.34 -10.19
N ASP A 561 20.89 -23.22 -10.68
CA ASP A 561 20.11 -22.02 -10.95
C ASP A 561 19.58 -22.00 -12.39
N PHE A 562 18.63 -21.11 -12.65
CA PHE A 562 18.04 -20.97 -13.98
C PHE A 562 19.07 -20.59 -15.05
N LYS A 563 20.09 -19.81 -14.68
CA LYS A 563 21.18 -19.40 -15.59
C LYS A 563 21.99 -20.61 -16.07
N MET A 564 22.31 -21.55 -15.18
CA MET A 564 22.98 -22.81 -15.51
C MET A 564 22.15 -23.63 -16.48
N ILE A 565 20.85 -23.80 -16.21
CA ILE A 565 19.96 -24.59 -17.08
C ILE A 565 19.88 -23.96 -18.48
N CYS A 566 19.67 -22.65 -18.58
CA CYS A 566 19.69 -21.92 -19.85
C CYS A 566 21.00 -22.10 -20.60
N SER A 567 22.13 -22.05 -19.89
CA SER A 567 23.46 -22.23 -20.47
C SER A 567 23.62 -23.62 -21.10
N MET A 568 23.17 -24.67 -20.41
CA MET A 568 23.18 -26.04 -20.91
C MET A 568 22.30 -26.21 -22.16
N VAL A 569 21.11 -25.60 -22.16
CA VAL A 569 20.22 -25.62 -23.34
C VAL A 569 20.91 -24.96 -24.54
N PHE A 570 21.44 -23.75 -24.39
CA PHE A 570 22.06 -23.02 -25.50
C PHE A 570 23.33 -23.71 -26.01
N GLN A 571 24.11 -24.31 -25.12
CA GLN A 571 25.32 -25.01 -25.50
C GLN A 571 25.02 -26.30 -26.28
N ASN A 572 24.05 -27.09 -25.83
CA ASN A 572 23.65 -28.32 -26.53
C ASN A 572 23.00 -28.01 -27.88
N LEU A 573 22.20 -26.94 -27.98
CA LEU A 573 21.68 -26.45 -29.26
C LEU A 573 22.80 -26.06 -30.23
N ARG A 574 23.85 -25.39 -29.73
CA ARG A 574 25.00 -25.00 -30.55
C ARG A 574 25.82 -26.21 -31.02
N SER A 575 25.96 -27.23 -30.18
CA SER A 575 26.64 -28.48 -30.53
C SER A 575 25.82 -29.41 -31.43
N GLY A 576 24.60 -29.00 -31.82
CA GLY A 576 23.70 -29.80 -32.66
C GLY A 576 22.97 -30.93 -31.90
N GLN A 577 23.10 -30.98 -30.57
CA GLN A 577 22.47 -31.99 -29.71
C GLN A 577 21.08 -31.51 -29.26
N ILE A 578 20.12 -31.51 -30.18
CA ILE A 578 18.77 -30.97 -29.96
C ILE A 578 18.01 -31.74 -28.86
N ASP A 579 18.14 -33.07 -28.84
CA ASP A 579 17.45 -33.91 -27.84
C ASP A 579 17.94 -33.66 -26.42
N GLU A 580 19.25 -33.48 -26.25
CA GLU A 580 19.83 -33.15 -24.95
C GLU A 580 19.45 -31.73 -24.50
N ALA A 581 19.40 -30.77 -25.44
CA ALA A 581 18.92 -29.42 -25.14
C ALA A 581 17.45 -29.43 -24.69
N ARG A 582 16.61 -30.24 -25.36
CA ARG A 582 15.22 -30.42 -24.98
C ARG A 582 15.07 -31.06 -23.59
N SER A 583 15.89 -32.05 -23.26
CA SER A 583 15.91 -32.67 -21.93
C SER A 583 16.24 -31.64 -20.83
N TRP A 584 17.18 -30.73 -21.06
CA TRP A 584 17.46 -29.63 -20.12
C TRP A 584 16.32 -28.61 -20.03
N TYR A 585 15.65 -28.31 -21.14
CA TYR A 585 14.47 -27.44 -21.16
C TYR A 585 13.29 -28.05 -20.38
N GLU A 586 13.02 -29.34 -20.56
CA GLU A 586 11.98 -30.07 -19.81
C GLU A 586 12.30 -30.12 -18.30
N LYS A 587 13.58 -30.20 -17.91
CA LYS A 587 13.99 -30.05 -16.50
C LYS A 587 13.70 -28.67 -15.93
N ALA A 588 13.85 -27.59 -16.71
CA ALA A 588 13.49 -26.24 -16.27
C ALA A 588 11.98 -26.14 -15.97
N LEU A 589 11.15 -26.72 -16.84
CA LEU A 589 9.70 -26.78 -16.68
C LEU A 589 9.29 -27.61 -15.45
N ALA A 590 9.85 -28.81 -15.30
CA ALA A 590 9.58 -29.67 -14.15
C ALA A 590 10.05 -29.05 -12.83
N GLY A 591 11.11 -28.24 -12.85
CA GLY A 591 11.61 -27.49 -11.71
C GLY A 591 10.76 -26.26 -11.33
N GLY A 592 9.74 -25.90 -12.11
CA GLY A 592 8.85 -24.78 -11.83
C GLY A 592 9.50 -23.40 -12.03
N PHE A 593 10.60 -23.31 -12.80
CA PHE A 593 11.24 -22.02 -13.07
C PHE A 593 10.35 -21.15 -13.97
N PRO A 594 10.12 -19.87 -13.65
CA PRO A 594 9.38 -18.97 -14.53
C PRO A 594 10.17 -18.72 -15.80
N ILE A 595 9.63 -19.13 -16.96
CA ILE A 595 10.27 -18.92 -18.27
C ILE A 595 9.98 -17.49 -18.73
N SER A 596 10.79 -16.54 -18.29
CA SER A 596 10.74 -15.13 -18.72
C SER A 596 11.82 -14.78 -19.76
N HIS A 597 12.76 -15.69 -20.02
CA HIS A 597 13.93 -15.40 -20.84
C HIS A 597 13.60 -15.40 -22.35
N LYS A 598 13.63 -14.21 -22.98
CA LYS A 598 13.29 -13.99 -24.39
C LYS A 598 14.00 -14.93 -25.37
N LEU A 599 15.34 -15.07 -25.26
CA LEU A 599 16.10 -15.99 -26.13
C LEU A 599 15.72 -17.47 -25.95
N LEU A 600 15.46 -17.92 -24.72
CA LEU A 600 15.04 -19.30 -24.47
C LEU A 600 13.66 -19.58 -25.08
N ILE A 601 12.73 -18.65 -24.92
CA ILE A 601 11.40 -18.71 -25.53
C ILE A 601 11.51 -18.73 -27.06
N LYS A 602 12.33 -17.86 -27.65
CA LYS A 602 12.58 -17.84 -29.10
C LYS A 602 13.12 -19.19 -29.60
N ARG A 603 14.11 -19.78 -28.91
CA ARG A 603 14.65 -21.11 -29.26
C ARG A 603 13.64 -22.24 -29.06
N ALA A 604 12.79 -22.16 -28.04
CA ALA A 604 11.72 -23.12 -27.81
C ALA A 604 10.68 -23.08 -28.93
N VAL A 605 10.30 -21.88 -29.41
CA VAL A 605 9.40 -21.71 -30.56
C VAL A 605 10.04 -22.22 -31.85
N GLU A 606 11.29 -21.86 -32.13
CA GLU A 606 12.04 -22.33 -33.32
C GLU A 606 12.16 -23.86 -33.39
N ASN A 607 12.21 -24.55 -32.24
CA ASN A 607 12.34 -26.01 -32.14
C ASN A 607 11.01 -26.73 -31.83
N ASN A 608 9.86 -26.04 -31.87
CA ASN A 608 8.53 -26.58 -31.56
C ASN A 608 8.39 -27.22 -30.16
N TRP A 609 9.02 -26.65 -29.13
CA TRP A 609 8.89 -27.09 -27.75
C TRP A 609 7.66 -26.46 -27.06
N LYS A 610 7.08 -27.15 -26.07
CA LYS A 610 5.86 -26.69 -25.36
C LYS A 610 6.20 -25.56 -24.39
N LEU A 611 5.50 -24.43 -24.51
CA LEU A 611 5.59 -23.29 -23.59
C LEU A 611 4.52 -23.38 -22.47
N PRO A 612 4.80 -22.89 -21.25
CA PRO A 612 3.80 -22.69 -20.20
C PRO A 612 2.69 -21.71 -20.63
N THR A 613 1.47 -21.89 -20.10
CA THR A 613 0.27 -21.08 -20.44
C THR A 613 0.43 -19.60 -20.12
N ASP A 614 1.28 -19.26 -19.15
CA ASP A 614 1.43 -17.91 -18.61
C ASP A 614 2.66 -17.18 -19.21
N THR A 615 3.27 -17.75 -20.26
CA THR A 615 4.45 -17.16 -20.92
C THR A 615 4.02 -16.01 -21.83
N ASP A 616 4.57 -14.82 -21.61
CA ASP A 616 4.36 -13.69 -22.50
C ASP A 616 5.12 -13.90 -23.82
N ILE A 617 4.39 -14.02 -24.92
CA ILE A 617 4.92 -14.24 -26.27
C ILE A 617 4.89 -12.93 -27.10
N SER A 618 4.32 -11.85 -26.55
CA SER A 618 4.10 -10.60 -27.28
C SER A 618 5.36 -9.98 -27.89
N PHE A 619 6.53 -10.23 -27.31
CA PHE A 619 7.83 -9.74 -27.81
C PHE A 619 8.32 -10.42 -29.10
N LEU A 620 7.72 -11.54 -29.53
CA LEU A 620 8.10 -12.21 -30.80
C LEU A 620 7.57 -11.48 -32.04
N ASP A 621 6.55 -10.63 -31.88
CA ASP A 621 5.91 -9.87 -32.96
C ASP A 621 6.55 -8.48 -33.20
N GLU A 622 7.53 -8.09 -32.39
CA GLU A 622 8.25 -6.82 -32.56
C GLU A 622 9.32 -6.92 -33.67
N PRO A 623 9.39 -5.98 -34.62
CA PRO A 623 10.39 -6.00 -35.68
C PRO A 623 11.80 -5.87 -35.10
N PRO A 624 12.80 -6.59 -35.65
CA PRO A 624 14.17 -6.55 -35.14
C PRO A 624 14.71 -5.12 -35.23
N GLN A 625 14.98 -4.50 -34.08
CA GLN A 625 15.61 -3.19 -34.06
C GLN A 625 17.00 -3.26 -34.73
N PRO A 626 17.37 -2.25 -35.54
CA PRO A 626 18.69 -2.19 -36.15
C PRO A 626 19.76 -2.12 -35.05
N GLN A 627 20.71 -3.05 -35.09
CA GLN A 627 21.89 -3.06 -34.24
C GLN A 627 22.68 -1.77 -34.49
N TYR A 628 22.63 -0.82 -33.56
CA TYR A 628 23.51 0.34 -33.57
C TYR A 628 24.97 -0.14 -33.45
N PRO A 629 25.86 0.24 -34.38
CA PRO A 629 27.29 0.04 -34.21
C PRO A 629 27.79 1.11 -33.23
N PHE A 630 28.36 0.67 -32.10
CA PHE A 630 28.85 1.47 -30.96
C PHE A 630 27.80 1.89 -29.92
N GLY A 631 27.73 1.12 -28.84
CA GLY A 631 27.05 1.48 -27.58
C GLY A 631 25.92 0.52 -27.17
N SER A 632 25.97 0.00 -25.93
CA SER A 632 24.89 -0.68 -25.19
C SER A 632 24.32 -2.03 -25.68
N GLY A 633 25.12 -2.92 -26.27
CA GLY A 633 24.73 -4.33 -26.49
C GLY A 633 24.64 -5.20 -25.22
N PHE A 634 24.30 -4.63 -24.07
CA PHE A 634 24.29 -5.28 -22.74
C PHE A 634 22.99 -5.09 -21.95
N ASP A 635 21.91 -4.61 -22.58
CA ASP A 635 20.61 -4.43 -21.90
C ASP A 635 20.03 -5.76 -21.38
N ASP A 636 20.33 -6.91 -22.00
CA ASP A 636 19.90 -8.24 -21.50
C ASP A 636 20.75 -8.76 -20.31
N VAL A 637 21.91 -8.17 -20.03
CA VAL A 637 22.74 -8.53 -18.86
C VAL A 637 22.41 -7.64 -17.67
N ASP A 638 22.05 -6.38 -17.89
CA ASP A 638 21.54 -5.50 -16.82
C ASP A 638 20.14 -5.94 -16.34
N ASP A 639 19.31 -6.57 -17.17
CA ASP A 639 18.08 -7.25 -16.74
C ASP A 639 18.33 -8.51 -15.85
N LEU A 640 19.58 -9.01 -15.81
CA LEU A 640 19.99 -10.18 -15.02
C LEU A 640 21.04 -9.88 -13.93
N VAL A 641 21.58 -8.66 -13.92
CA VAL A 641 22.40 -8.07 -12.83
C VAL A 641 21.54 -7.17 -11.95
N SER A 642 20.39 -6.69 -12.43
CA SER A 642 19.25 -6.19 -11.65
C SER A 642 18.48 -7.31 -10.92
N SER A 643 19.22 -8.28 -10.38
CA SER A 643 18.77 -9.18 -9.30
C SER A 643 18.46 -8.42 -7.98
N ASP A 644 17.90 -7.21 -8.10
CA ASP A 644 16.87 -6.67 -7.22
C ASP A 644 15.55 -7.47 -7.33
N LEU A 645 15.53 -8.57 -8.09
CA LEU A 645 14.78 -9.80 -7.75
C LEU A 645 15.34 -10.41 -6.45
N MET A 646 15.22 -9.66 -5.37
CA MET A 646 14.87 -10.23 -4.08
C MET A 646 13.41 -10.70 -4.19
N GLU A 647 13.18 -11.81 -4.90
CA GLU A 647 12.15 -12.75 -4.47
C GLU A 647 12.62 -13.29 -3.12
N GLU A 648 12.32 -12.54 -2.05
CA GLU A 648 11.82 -13.22 -0.87
C GLU A 648 10.58 -13.95 -1.34
N GLU A 649 10.56 -15.26 -1.10
CA GLU A 649 9.35 -16.08 -1.18
C GLU A 649 8.15 -15.22 -0.74
N TYR A 650 7.23 -14.98 -1.66
CA TYR A 650 5.85 -14.66 -1.31
C TYR A 650 5.24 -15.94 -0.70
N GLU A 651 5.78 -16.40 0.43
CA GLU A 651 4.98 -17.15 1.37
C GLU A 651 3.95 -16.17 1.91
N GLY A 652 2.71 -16.40 1.46
CA GLY A 652 1.48 -15.69 1.73
C GLY A 652 1.54 -14.56 2.76
N THR A 653 0.95 -13.44 2.39
CA THR A 653 0.33 -12.50 3.34
C THR A 653 -0.63 -13.18 4.35
N SER A 654 -0.98 -14.46 4.14
CA SER A 654 -1.63 -15.36 5.11
C SER A 654 -0.70 -16.01 6.15
N GLY A 655 0.58 -16.26 5.83
CA GLY A 655 1.55 -16.92 6.72
C GLY A 655 1.89 -16.07 7.93
N PHE A 656 2.24 -14.80 7.73
CA PHE A 656 2.53 -13.88 8.84
C PHE A 656 1.30 -13.58 9.71
N ALA A 657 0.10 -13.53 9.13
CA ALA A 657 -1.14 -13.35 9.88
C ALA A 657 -1.47 -14.58 10.73
N ASN A 658 -1.20 -15.79 10.23
CA ASN A 658 -1.39 -17.04 10.95
C ASN A 658 -0.28 -17.28 11.99
N GLU A 659 0.98 -16.95 11.71
CA GLU A 659 2.08 -17.01 12.68
C GLU A 659 1.90 -16.01 13.83
N LEU A 660 1.34 -14.82 13.58
CA LEU A 660 0.95 -13.88 14.65
C LEU A 660 -0.22 -14.41 15.47
N LEU A 661 -1.18 -15.10 14.86
CA LEU A 661 -2.31 -15.74 15.56
C LEU A 661 -1.84 -16.95 16.40
N ASP A 662 -0.86 -17.72 15.92
CA ASP A 662 -0.29 -18.87 16.61
C ASP A 662 0.69 -18.46 17.73
N ALA A 663 1.47 -17.39 17.53
CA ALA A 663 2.33 -16.81 18.57
C ALA A 663 1.51 -16.17 19.72
N VAL A 664 0.32 -15.64 19.42
CA VAL A 664 -0.60 -15.11 20.44
C VAL A 664 -1.42 -16.24 21.10
N GLY A 665 -1.72 -17.31 20.38
CA GLY A 665 -2.37 -18.52 20.91
C GLY A 665 -1.50 -19.30 21.90
N THR A 666 -0.18 -19.31 21.70
CA THR A 666 0.80 -19.97 22.58
C THR A 666 1.03 -19.22 23.89
N PHE A 667 0.91 -17.89 23.92
CA PHE A 667 0.97 -17.11 25.17
C PHE A 667 -0.25 -17.31 26.09
N LYS A 668 -1.43 -17.65 25.54
CA LYS A 668 -2.62 -17.98 26.34
C LYS A 668 -2.63 -19.39 26.90
N ARG A 669 -1.76 -20.29 26.43
CA ARG A 669 -1.63 -21.66 26.96
C ARG A 669 -0.56 -21.82 28.03
N LEU A 670 0.27 -20.79 28.25
CA LEU A 670 1.29 -20.75 29.31
C LEU A 670 0.87 -19.90 30.52
N SER A 671 -0.37 -19.39 30.52
CA SER A 671 -0.93 -18.56 31.59
C SER A 671 -2.26 -19.09 32.16
N ASN A 672 -2.52 -20.39 32.00
CA ASN A 672 -3.52 -21.13 32.78
C ASN A 672 -2.84 -22.24 33.58
#